data_AF-A0ABD3R2C1-F1
#
_entry.id   AF-A0ABD3R2C1-F1
#
_cell.length_a   1.000
_cell.length_b   1.000
_cell.length_c   1.000
_cell.angle_alpha   90.00
_cell.angle_beta   90.00
_cell.angle_gamma   90.00
#
_symmetry.space_group_name_H-M   'P 1'
#
loop_
_entity.id
_entity.type
_entity.pdbx_description
1 polymer ?
#
loop_
_entity_poly.entity_id
_entity_poly.type
_entity_poly.pdbx_seq_one_letter_code
_entity_poly.pdbx_strand_id
1 'polypeptide(L)'
;MTTPSSSSSSLVPHHVEELKSQGNGAFRKGNISLAIQCYTSALECINDGIDSRGDCNILLLASTLLSNRAMCELKLAEVERTTSSIRLDGTDDSRPSGVKQGRRSPLRRCIDDCTAALARLDDIAHASGRGACNIAGGTDCQSTRGKILYRRSRALVGMASGTIDDHDEEAGGKYLNDAARDLLQLLSFDPNNREATSLLRTVRYEHERLGGGMGRSRISRSLDRLRSFVVNAVNRGDALEAPSGAASGNLVVDGGRGGGMDALSCLRVLQASLADEVSSSAEEIGRRGGVSLLLQIVKLGMISSSEAVDSRKENHHRNNVCQCRVASLHVLSACCTHEPFVIKYGNRDSLPPELLAQITEEEAALSAIDDEAGVNGSVDVAVAVMALLVRLIVHWELQESGRFFAPKILEDGSVDEGNAIDAMVSLSEVEASSICRVLRAAFLWGQPSSACPRSSDSRPPRAAIDILSSWTASDLDALDAAYDACYAPSSYESSDANSTSSMNKNAKKASRHRITPDEIRKLKPRQVATHRKREAEYHRIAKQRAIRHVSTFCSTKTGGLDAMLSCAAQTNDHRLRRELGLQIGRLMSVYCENDNDEVKKLVYIALGCTNWKVGNEDGDGKRALSSLSIEELHDDDENEVAEYNAESASEMFSIKKRAQLTASLLLGKPEVGIWALKHGWSDSNGVKELKLLISSNDSRAMSIASEIVSAASSVESARPFLATLVKEGTLEDLLIHPHADVRSGAASCMAKIGLASKSLSTDEGEVVELLDVAIELLFEEEEGDFKDETRRLAKQVSSSKVALGSTSMERGVEVLAYLVSKTFVKEKIASGYVPDVSPTTPKSALQRLVEIACCLSNSDSHMAYGLAGIFNLIAVSIETLRKEAFIGKEITQEQYDQLQALGKTEEEKKAAAKNDRNEGDNSASVRERIQKLANANVPFALVKLLEGSSSDATQTKVLEGMGRMASEPVVIFSAKSVE
;
A
#
# COMPACT_ATOMS: atom_id res chain seq x y z
N MET A 1 63.35 57.98 19.50
CA MET A 1 61.99 57.40 19.46
C MET A 1 62.10 56.02 18.84
N THR A 2 62.24 55.03 19.70
CA THR A 2 62.38 53.60 19.40
C THR A 2 61.60 52.88 20.50
N THR A 3 60.49 52.25 20.13
CA THR A 3 59.68 51.42 21.03
C THR A 3 60.37 50.06 21.23
N PRO A 4 60.39 49.50 22.45
CA PRO A 4 61.00 48.19 22.69
C PRO A 4 60.04 47.09 22.22
N SER A 5 60.54 46.18 21.39
CA SER A 5 59.91 44.92 21.04
C SER A 5 59.93 44.00 22.27
N SER A 6 58.74 43.67 22.79
CA SER A 6 58.55 42.75 23.91
C SER A 6 58.80 41.30 23.47
N SER A 7 59.93 40.75 23.88
CA SER A 7 60.31 39.34 23.77
C SER A 7 59.62 38.48 24.85
N SER A 8 58.28 38.47 24.90
CA SER A 8 57.50 37.72 25.90
C SER A 8 57.03 36.33 25.43
N SER A 9 57.23 35.95 24.16
CA SER A 9 56.68 34.68 23.63
C SER A 9 57.47 33.41 23.98
N SER A 10 58.67 33.51 24.56
CA SER A 10 59.50 32.33 24.89
C SER A 10 59.34 31.79 26.31
N LEU A 11 58.60 32.48 27.19
CA LEU A 11 58.45 32.10 28.61
C LEU A 11 57.32 31.08 28.86
N VAL A 12 56.33 31.01 27.98
CA VAL A 12 55.14 30.16 28.17
C VAL A 12 55.47 28.66 28.20
N PRO A 13 56.29 28.09 27.29
CA PRO A 13 56.58 26.65 27.29
C PRO A 13 57.31 26.18 28.55
N HIS A 14 58.22 27.01 29.10
CA HIS A 14 58.96 26.67 30.31
C HIS A 14 58.05 26.62 31.54
N HIS A 15 57.11 27.57 31.66
CA HIS A 15 56.17 27.59 32.78
C HIS A 15 55.20 26.40 32.74
N VAL A 16 54.70 26.04 31.55
CA VAL A 16 53.83 24.88 31.34
C VAL A 16 54.55 23.57 31.71
N GLU A 17 55.82 23.41 31.33
CA GLU A 17 56.62 22.23 31.71
C GLU A 17 56.93 22.18 33.21
N GLU A 18 57.13 23.32 33.86
CA GLU A 18 57.26 23.40 35.31
C GLU A 18 55.99 22.93 36.02
N LEU A 19 54.82 23.44 35.62
CA LEU A 19 53.52 23.01 36.15
C LEU A 19 53.24 21.53 35.89
N LYS A 20 53.62 21.02 34.71
CA LYS A 20 53.58 19.58 34.40
C LYS A 20 54.47 18.77 35.34
N SER A 21 55.69 19.22 35.60
CA SER A 21 56.63 18.57 36.52
C SER A 21 56.11 18.57 37.96
N GLN A 22 55.55 19.70 38.42
CA GLN A 22 54.89 19.82 39.72
C GLN A 22 53.67 18.87 39.82
N GLY A 23 52.82 18.83 38.80
CA GLY A 23 51.69 17.90 38.71
C GLY A 23 52.13 16.43 38.76
N ASN A 24 53.18 16.06 38.03
CA ASN A 24 53.77 14.72 38.06
C ASN A 24 54.34 14.40 39.46
N GLY A 25 54.94 15.39 40.13
CA GLY A 25 55.43 15.28 41.51
C GLY A 25 54.29 15.05 42.51
N ALA A 26 53.21 15.82 42.40
CA ALA A 26 52.02 15.69 43.24
C ALA A 26 51.33 14.34 43.04
N PHE A 27 51.18 13.89 41.79
CA PHE A 27 50.58 12.58 41.46
C PHE A 27 51.38 11.42 42.07
N ARG A 28 52.73 11.45 41.97
CA ARG A 28 53.60 10.43 42.59
C ARG A 28 53.52 10.39 44.10
N LYS A 29 53.28 11.53 44.76
CA LYS A 29 53.06 11.63 46.21
C LYS A 29 51.65 11.22 46.64
N GLY A 30 50.77 10.84 45.70
CA GLY A 30 49.38 10.51 45.97
C GLY A 30 48.47 11.71 46.22
N ASN A 31 48.94 12.95 46.04
CA ASN A 31 48.12 14.15 46.16
C ASN A 31 47.41 14.45 44.82
N ILE A 32 46.33 13.71 44.57
CA ILE A 32 45.61 13.72 43.29
C ILE A 32 44.97 15.07 43.00
N SER A 33 44.38 15.74 44.00
CA SER A 33 43.74 17.05 43.84
C SER A 33 44.73 18.14 43.42
N LEU A 34 45.91 18.17 44.06
CA LEU A 34 46.97 19.11 43.68
C LEU A 34 47.50 18.82 42.27
N ALA A 35 47.62 17.53 41.89
CA ALA A 35 48.02 17.18 40.52
C ALA A 35 47.02 17.67 39.47
N ILE A 36 45.71 17.49 39.71
CA ILE A 36 44.64 18.00 38.83
C ILE A 36 44.73 19.53 38.71
N GLN A 37 44.94 20.24 39.81
CA GLN A 37 45.09 21.69 39.82
C GLN A 37 46.30 22.12 38.97
N CYS A 38 47.48 21.53 39.19
CA CYS A 38 48.68 21.83 38.42
C CYS A 38 48.49 21.59 36.91
N TYR A 39 47.89 20.46 36.51
CA TYR A 39 47.63 20.18 35.09
C TYR A 39 46.57 21.12 34.49
N THR A 40 45.58 21.53 35.27
CA THR A 40 44.54 22.47 34.82
C THR A 40 45.14 23.85 34.58
N SER A 41 45.94 24.37 35.52
CA SER A 41 46.66 25.63 35.34
C SER A 41 47.63 25.56 34.14
N ALA A 42 48.28 24.42 33.92
CA ALA A 42 49.13 24.23 32.74
C ALA A 42 48.32 24.29 31.43
N LEU A 43 47.10 23.73 31.40
CA LEU A 43 46.22 23.78 30.24
C LEU A 43 45.63 25.18 30.00
N GLU A 44 45.31 25.93 31.06
CA GLU A 44 44.89 27.33 30.98
C GLU A 44 46.00 28.20 30.38
N CYS A 45 47.25 28.03 30.83
CA CYS A 45 48.40 28.73 30.24
C CYS A 45 48.59 28.44 28.74
N ILE A 46 48.28 27.22 28.29
CA ILE A 46 48.32 26.87 26.85
C ILE A 46 47.19 27.56 26.09
N ASN A 47 45.99 27.63 26.67
CA ASN A 47 44.81 28.22 26.02
C ASN A 47 44.87 29.75 25.96
N ASP A 48 45.43 30.42 26.98
CA ASP A 48 45.50 31.88 27.07
C ASP A 48 46.63 32.50 26.25
N GLY A 49 47.67 31.72 25.92
CA GLY A 49 48.93 32.25 25.41
C GLY A 49 49.19 32.10 23.91
N ILE A 50 48.32 31.42 23.13
CA ILE A 50 48.73 30.90 21.82
C ILE A 50 47.57 30.96 20.79
N ASP A 51 47.79 31.67 19.67
CA ASP A 51 47.04 31.53 18.41
C ASP A 51 47.33 30.16 17.75
N SER A 52 46.94 29.09 18.46
CA SER A 52 47.50 27.74 18.42
C SER A 52 47.11 26.86 17.22
N ARG A 53 46.96 27.43 16.02
CA ARG A 53 46.51 26.66 14.84
C ARG A 53 47.62 25.85 14.12
N GLY A 54 48.82 25.67 14.67
CA GLY A 54 49.85 24.93 13.93
C GLY A 54 51.06 24.34 14.66
N ASP A 55 51.30 24.58 15.95
CA ASP A 55 52.45 23.96 16.62
C ASP A 55 52.11 22.56 17.16
N CYS A 56 52.54 21.54 16.43
CA CYS A 56 52.38 20.13 16.81
C CYS A 56 52.97 19.80 18.20
N ASN A 57 54.04 20.48 18.64
CA ASN A 57 54.64 20.22 19.95
C ASN A 57 53.75 20.74 21.08
N ILE A 58 53.11 21.90 20.88
CA ILE A 58 52.15 22.46 21.83
C ILE A 58 50.91 21.57 21.90
N LEU A 59 50.38 21.13 20.75
CA LEU A 59 49.25 20.20 20.70
C LEU A 59 49.58 18.86 21.40
N LEU A 60 50.78 18.31 21.19
CA LEU A 60 51.22 17.07 21.81
C LEU A 60 51.40 17.22 23.33
N LEU A 61 51.98 18.34 23.78
CA LEU A 61 52.10 18.68 25.19
C LEU A 61 50.72 18.82 25.84
N ALA A 62 49.79 19.48 25.15
CA ALA A 62 48.44 19.69 25.64
C ALA A 62 47.64 18.37 25.69
N SER A 63 47.78 17.47 24.71
CA SER A 63 47.25 16.10 24.78
C SER A 63 47.87 15.29 25.90
N THR A 64 49.16 15.47 26.18
CA THR A 64 49.85 14.81 27.29
C THR A 64 49.33 15.28 28.65
N LEU A 65 49.11 16.58 28.81
CA LEU A 65 48.54 17.18 30.03
C LEU A 65 47.10 16.73 30.27
N LEU A 66 46.24 16.75 29.23
CA LEU A 66 44.88 16.22 29.31
C LEU A 66 44.89 14.72 29.67
N SER A 67 45.78 13.94 29.06
CA SER A 67 45.95 12.53 29.38
C SER A 67 46.33 12.32 30.86
N ASN A 68 47.26 13.12 31.39
CA ASN A 68 47.69 13.05 32.79
C ASN A 68 46.59 13.47 33.77
N ARG A 69 45.81 14.51 33.43
CA ARG A 69 44.64 14.92 34.21
C ARG A 69 43.56 13.84 34.21
N ALA A 70 43.27 13.24 33.06
CA ALA A 70 42.36 12.10 32.95
C ALA A 70 42.79 10.92 33.85
N MET A 71 44.09 10.63 33.94
CA MET A 71 44.60 9.61 34.86
C MET A 71 44.36 9.95 36.33
N CYS A 72 44.45 11.23 36.69
CA CYS A 72 44.14 11.70 38.05
C CYS A 72 42.65 11.52 38.37
N GLU A 73 41.77 11.92 37.44
CA GLU A 73 40.32 11.75 37.58
C GLU A 73 39.93 10.27 37.69
N LEU A 74 40.56 9.40 36.90
CA LEU A 74 40.36 7.96 36.98
C LEU A 74 40.81 7.40 38.34
N LYS A 75 41.95 7.87 38.87
CA LYS A 75 42.45 7.47 40.18
C LYS A 75 41.56 7.96 41.31
N LEU A 76 41.04 9.18 41.19
CA LEU A 76 40.09 9.76 42.13
C LEU A 76 38.81 8.91 42.18
N ALA A 77 38.27 8.51 41.03
CA ALA A 77 37.14 7.59 40.96
C ALA A 77 37.42 6.22 41.63
N GLU A 78 38.63 5.67 41.48
CA GLU A 78 39.02 4.42 42.16
C GLU A 78 39.04 4.57 43.69
N VAL A 79 39.58 5.68 44.20
CA VAL A 79 39.62 5.98 45.64
C VAL A 79 38.21 6.20 46.20
N GLU A 80 37.33 6.87 45.46
CA GLU A 80 35.93 7.04 45.83
C GLU A 80 35.17 5.70 45.91
N ARG A 81 35.50 4.74 45.03
CA ARG A 81 34.90 3.39 45.09
C ARG A 81 35.34 2.61 46.32
N THR A 82 36.64 2.60 46.63
CA THR A 82 37.15 1.85 47.79
C THR A 82 36.66 2.43 49.11
N THR A 83 36.64 3.76 49.24
CA THR A 83 36.12 4.44 50.44
C THR A 83 34.62 4.25 50.63
N SER A 84 33.86 4.17 49.53
CA SER A 84 32.43 3.89 49.57
C SER A 84 32.09 2.45 49.99
N SER A 85 32.93 1.47 49.66
CA SER A 85 32.69 0.06 50.00
C SER A 85 32.79 -0.24 51.50
N ILE A 86 33.48 0.61 52.27
CA ILE A 86 33.77 0.36 53.70
C ILE A 86 32.62 0.83 54.61
N ARG A 87 31.65 1.60 54.11
CA ARG A 87 30.58 2.23 54.91
C ARG A 87 29.23 1.48 54.94
N LEU A 88 29.17 0.20 54.57
CA LEU A 88 27.91 -0.54 54.38
C LEU A 88 27.39 -1.36 55.58
N ASP A 89 27.87 -1.14 56.81
CA ASP A 89 27.43 -1.93 57.98
C ASP A 89 26.63 -1.13 59.04
N GLY A 90 25.85 -0.13 58.60
CA GLY A 90 25.06 0.71 59.51
C GLY A 90 23.63 0.93 59.01
N THR A 91 22.68 0.27 59.66
CA THR A 91 21.23 0.48 59.55
C THR A 91 20.87 1.93 59.92
N ASP A 92 20.72 2.82 58.94
CA ASP A 92 20.04 4.10 59.18
C ASP A 92 19.39 4.63 57.88
N ASP A 93 18.08 4.43 57.79
CA ASP A 93 17.26 4.42 56.56
C ASP A 93 16.75 5.81 56.13
N SER A 94 17.53 6.88 56.39
CA SER A 94 17.00 8.26 56.33
C SER A 94 17.87 9.28 55.59
N ARG A 95 18.68 8.87 54.60
CA ARG A 95 19.49 9.83 53.80
C ARG A 95 18.85 10.25 52.47
N PRO A 96 18.84 11.57 52.16
CA PRO A 96 18.21 12.12 50.97
C PRO A 96 18.92 11.72 49.67
N SER A 97 18.12 11.46 48.63
CA SER A 97 18.43 10.92 47.30
C SER A 97 19.38 11.76 46.40
N GLY A 98 20.01 12.82 46.92
CA GLY A 98 20.86 13.76 46.15
C GLY A 98 22.33 13.36 45.95
N VAL A 99 22.83 12.29 46.58
CA VAL A 99 24.29 11.98 46.62
C VAL A 99 24.76 11.14 45.42
N LYS A 100 23.86 10.52 44.63
CA LYS A 100 24.25 9.68 43.48
C LYS A 100 24.92 10.46 42.32
N GLN A 101 24.69 11.78 42.21
CA GLN A 101 25.25 12.61 41.13
C GLN A 101 26.77 12.85 41.27
N GLY A 102 27.33 12.74 42.49
CA GLY A 102 28.76 12.98 42.73
C GLY A 102 29.69 11.95 42.08
N ARG A 103 29.33 10.65 42.11
CA ARG A 103 30.20 9.55 41.64
C ARG A 103 30.40 9.50 40.12
N ARG A 104 29.48 10.06 39.33
CA ARG A 104 29.59 10.11 37.86
C ARG A 104 30.51 11.25 37.39
N SER A 105 30.82 12.21 38.25
CA SER A 105 31.57 13.42 37.87
C SER A 105 33.04 13.18 37.50
N PRO A 106 33.83 12.34 38.21
CA PRO A 106 35.26 12.18 37.87
C PRO A 106 35.45 11.31 36.63
N LEU A 107 34.66 10.23 36.50
CA LEU A 107 34.68 9.37 35.32
C LEU A 107 34.26 10.13 34.05
N ARG A 108 33.25 11.01 34.15
CA ARG A 108 32.84 11.84 33.01
C ARG A 108 33.93 12.83 32.61
N ARG A 109 34.54 13.54 33.56
CA ARG A 109 35.69 14.43 33.30
C ARG A 109 36.87 13.68 32.67
N CYS A 110 37.15 12.44 33.11
CA CYS A 110 38.14 11.59 32.47
C CYS A 110 37.81 11.30 31.00
N ILE A 111 36.55 10.98 30.67
CA ILE A 111 36.11 10.72 29.29
C ILE A 111 36.24 11.99 28.44
N ASP A 112 35.81 13.14 28.97
CA ASP A 112 35.86 14.42 28.27
C ASP A 112 37.33 14.82 27.99
N ASP A 113 38.22 14.70 28.98
CA ASP A 113 39.66 14.96 28.84
C ASP A 113 40.32 14.03 27.81
N CYS A 114 40.01 12.73 27.85
CA CYS A 114 40.53 11.79 26.86
C CYS A 114 40.02 12.09 25.44
N THR A 115 38.76 12.50 25.31
CA THR A 115 38.16 12.84 24.01
C THR A 115 38.80 14.11 23.44
N ALA A 116 38.99 15.14 24.26
CA ALA A 116 39.72 16.35 23.87
C ALA A 116 41.19 16.05 23.51
N ALA A 117 41.85 15.16 24.24
CA ALA A 117 43.23 14.77 23.96
C ALA A 117 43.37 14.00 22.63
N LEU A 118 42.41 13.12 22.30
CA LEU A 118 42.38 12.41 21.02
C LEU A 118 42.15 13.34 19.84
N ALA A 119 41.21 14.29 19.96
CA ALA A 119 40.95 15.29 18.92
C ALA A 119 42.23 16.07 18.56
N ARG A 120 42.99 16.51 19.57
CA ARG A 120 44.28 17.20 19.37
C ARG A 120 45.35 16.30 18.72
N LEU A 121 45.36 15.00 19.00
CA LEU A 121 46.27 14.06 18.31
C LEU A 121 45.84 13.80 16.87
N ASP A 122 44.54 13.80 16.59
CA ASP A 122 44.00 13.69 15.23
C ASP A 122 44.33 14.95 14.42
N ASP A 123 44.27 16.14 15.02
CA ASP A 123 44.72 17.39 14.40
C ASP A 123 46.21 17.34 14.02
N ILE A 124 47.06 16.80 14.90
CA ILE A 124 48.49 16.57 14.60
C ILE A 124 48.65 15.59 13.42
N ALA A 125 47.88 14.50 13.39
CA ALA A 125 47.93 13.52 12.31
C ALA A 125 47.49 14.14 10.96
N HIS A 126 46.45 14.97 10.96
CA HIS A 126 45.97 15.69 9.78
C HIS A 126 46.94 16.76 9.29
N ALA A 127 47.58 17.50 10.21
CA ALA A 127 48.62 18.47 9.87
C ALA A 127 49.86 17.80 9.26
N SER A 128 50.22 16.61 9.74
CA SER A 128 51.38 15.85 9.26
C SER A 128 51.19 15.28 7.84
N GLY A 129 49.95 15.00 7.43
CA GLY A 129 49.62 14.43 6.11
C GLY A 129 49.85 15.36 4.90
N ARG A 130 50.08 16.67 5.13
CA ARG A 130 50.32 17.67 4.06
C ARG A 130 51.81 17.99 3.80
N GLY A 131 52.72 17.14 4.27
CA GLY A 131 54.08 17.06 3.71
C GLY A 131 55.18 17.94 4.31
N ALA A 132 55.09 18.40 5.57
CA ALA A 132 56.14 19.28 6.12
C ALA A 132 56.43 19.21 7.63
N CYS A 133 56.26 18.06 8.30
CA CYS A 133 56.88 17.90 9.63
C CYS A 133 57.48 16.50 9.85
N ASN A 134 58.80 16.38 9.65
CA ASN A 134 59.60 15.26 10.14
C ASN A 134 59.83 15.41 11.65
N ILE A 135 58.75 15.38 12.44
CA ILE A 135 58.90 15.25 13.90
C ILE A 135 59.27 13.80 14.16
N ALA A 136 60.49 13.60 14.69
CA ALA A 136 61.06 12.32 15.10
C ALA A 136 60.32 11.62 16.27
N GLY A 137 59.03 11.91 16.47
CA GLY A 137 58.20 11.52 17.62
C GLY A 137 56.99 10.66 17.29
N GLY A 138 56.98 9.96 16.15
CA GLY A 138 55.87 9.06 15.78
C GLY A 138 55.56 8.00 16.84
N THR A 139 56.58 7.52 17.55
CA THR A 139 56.47 6.59 18.69
C THR A 139 55.82 7.24 19.91
N ASP A 140 56.09 8.51 20.18
CA ASP A 140 55.56 9.23 21.35
C ASP A 140 54.09 9.60 21.17
N CYS A 141 53.69 9.95 19.94
CA CYS A 141 52.28 10.20 19.60
C CYS A 141 51.46 8.91 19.73
N GLN A 142 51.93 7.78 19.19
CA GLN A 142 51.25 6.50 19.31
C GLN A 142 51.23 5.98 20.76
N SER A 143 52.32 6.14 21.51
CA SER A 143 52.37 5.80 22.95
C SER A 143 51.36 6.62 23.75
N THR A 144 51.27 7.92 23.47
CA THR A 144 50.32 8.83 24.12
C THR A 144 48.88 8.48 23.73
N ARG A 145 48.62 8.19 22.45
CA ARG A 145 47.33 7.73 21.94
C ARG A 145 46.88 6.44 22.63
N GLY A 146 47.76 5.44 22.75
CA GLY A 146 47.49 4.19 23.45
C GLY A 146 47.11 4.43 24.92
N LYS A 147 47.87 5.27 25.64
CA LYS A 147 47.53 5.63 27.03
C LYS A 147 46.15 6.30 27.14
N ILE A 148 45.80 7.20 26.22
CA ILE A 148 44.50 7.89 26.22
C ILE A 148 43.35 6.92 25.93
N LEU A 149 43.46 6.10 24.89
CA LEU A 149 42.44 5.09 24.54
C LEU A 149 42.20 4.12 25.71
N TYR A 150 43.25 3.63 26.35
CA TYR A 150 43.13 2.76 27.52
C TYR A 150 42.42 3.45 28.70
N ARG A 151 42.80 4.70 29.01
CA ARG A 151 42.19 5.50 30.10
C ARG A 151 40.71 5.76 29.82
N ARG A 152 40.35 6.16 28.59
CA ARG A 152 38.94 6.38 28.19
C ARG A 152 38.13 5.10 28.29
N SER A 153 38.65 3.99 27.76
CA SER A 153 38.02 2.68 27.87
C SER A 153 37.75 2.28 29.31
N ARG A 154 38.73 2.46 30.20
CA ARG A 154 38.61 2.12 31.62
C ARG A 154 37.59 3.01 32.34
N ALA A 155 37.51 4.30 31.99
CA ALA A 155 36.50 5.19 32.51
C ALA A 155 35.09 4.82 32.03
N LEU A 156 34.93 4.49 30.74
CA LEU A 156 33.69 4.02 30.13
C LEU A 156 33.18 2.72 30.76
N VAL A 157 34.06 1.75 31.01
CA VAL A 157 33.72 0.52 31.78
C VAL A 157 33.26 0.90 33.19
N GLY A 158 33.96 1.84 33.84
CA GLY A 158 33.55 2.35 35.14
C GLY A 158 32.16 3.01 35.15
N MET A 159 31.79 3.70 34.07
CA MET A 159 30.46 4.29 33.89
C MET A 159 29.40 3.20 33.72
N ALA A 160 29.67 2.20 32.88
CA ALA A 160 28.76 1.07 32.64
C ALA A 160 28.56 0.20 33.89
N SER A 161 29.61 -0.07 34.66
CA SER A 161 29.48 -0.82 35.92
C SER A 161 28.76 -0.03 37.02
N GLY A 162 28.62 1.29 36.86
CA GLY A 162 27.89 2.18 37.78
C GLY A 162 26.43 2.42 37.41
N THR A 163 25.99 2.04 36.20
CA THR A 163 24.59 2.10 35.73
C THR A 163 23.86 0.81 36.10
N ILE A 164 23.78 0.51 37.39
CA ILE A 164 23.04 -0.67 37.91
C ILE A 164 21.53 -0.39 37.98
N ASP A 165 21.11 0.87 37.84
CA ASP A 165 19.68 1.19 37.73
C ASP A 165 19.18 0.80 36.33
N ASP A 166 18.24 -0.15 36.25
CA ASP A 166 17.68 -0.80 35.03
C ASP A 166 17.23 0.17 33.92
N HIS A 167 16.99 1.44 34.24
CA HIS A 167 16.59 2.47 33.27
C HIS A 167 17.74 2.96 32.36
N ASP A 168 18.99 2.72 32.74
CA ASP A 168 20.18 3.17 31.99
C ASP A 168 20.89 2.02 31.23
N GLU A 169 20.28 0.84 31.06
CA GLU A 169 20.90 -0.31 30.36
C GLU A 169 21.42 0.06 28.95
N GLU A 170 20.67 0.89 28.22
CA GLU A 170 21.07 1.36 26.89
C GLU A 170 22.32 2.25 26.95
N ALA A 171 22.40 3.12 27.96
CA ALA A 171 23.58 3.95 28.19
C ALA A 171 24.79 3.10 28.60
N GLY A 172 24.59 2.12 29.48
CA GLY A 172 25.61 1.15 29.89
C GLY A 172 26.16 0.37 28.69
N GLY A 173 25.28 -0.16 27.84
CA GLY A 173 25.67 -0.84 26.61
C GLY A 173 26.43 0.05 25.62
N LYS A 174 26.02 1.32 25.47
CA LYS A 174 26.75 2.30 24.65
C LYS A 174 28.16 2.54 25.19
N TYR A 175 28.32 2.74 26.50
CA TYR A 175 29.64 2.93 27.11
C TYR A 175 30.56 1.73 26.92
N LEU A 176 30.06 0.51 27.08
CA LEU A 176 30.85 -0.70 26.84
C LEU A 176 31.24 -0.88 25.36
N ASN A 177 30.35 -0.54 24.42
CA ASN A 177 30.65 -0.56 22.99
C ASN A 177 31.75 0.45 22.63
N ASP A 178 31.66 1.68 23.15
CA ASP A 178 32.69 2.70 22.95
C ASP A 178 34.03 2.27 23.58
N ALA A 179 34.00 1.63 24.76
CA ALA A 179 35.20 1.07 25.39
C ALA A 179 35.82 -0.06 24.57
N ALA A 180 35.00 -0.95 23.99
CA ALA A 180 35.47 -2.02 23.12
C ALA A 180 36.14 -1.46 21.86
N ARG A 181 35.54 -0.42 21.24
CA ARG A 181 36.10 0.25 20.05
C ARG A 181 37.48 0.83 20.34
N ASP A 182 37.63 1.54 21.46
CA ASP A 182 38.89 2.14 21.88
C ASP A 182 39.98 1.09 22.15
N LEU A 183 39.64 -0.02 22.82
CA LEU A 183 40.57 -1.11 23.08
C LEU A 183 40.99 -1.84 21.80
N LEU A 184 40.08 -2.04 20.85
CA LEU A 184 40.40 -2.63 19.55
C LEU A 184 41.29 -1.71 18.73
N GLN A 185 41.04 -0.40 18.74
CA GLN A 185 41.91 0.58 18.10
C GLN A 185 43.30 0.61 18.73
N LEU A 186 43.41 0.48 20.06
CA LEU A 186 44.70 0.38 20.73
C LEU A 186 45.44 -0.90 20.34
N LEU A 187 44.76 -2.05 20.37
CA LEU A 187 45.35 -3.35 20.04
C LEU A 187 45.74 -3.46 18.56
N SER A 188 45.18 -2.64 17.66
CA SER A 188 45.57 -2.64 16.25
C SER A 188 46.98 -2.09 16.01
N PHE A 189 47.50 -1.23 16.91
CA PHE A 189 48.88 -0.72 16.82
C PHE A 189 49.79 -1.16 17.98
N ASP A 190 49.23 -1.69 19.07
CA ASP A 190 49.98 -2.32 20.17
C ASP A 190 49.35 -3.68 20.54
N PRO A 191 49.53 -4.73 19.73
CA PRO A 191 48.89 -6.03 19.93
C PRO A 191 49.40 -6.77 21.18
N ASN A 192 50.55 -6.37 21.73
CA ASN A 192 51.17 -7.00 22.90
C ASN A 192 50.70 -6.38 24.22
N ASN A 193 49.77 -5.42 24.19
CA ASN A 193 49.26 -4.75 25.38
C ASN A 193 48.39 -5.69 26.24
N ARG A 194 49.01 -6.31 27.25
CA ARG A 194 48.34 -7.25 28.16
C ARG A 194 47.23 -6.59 28.97
N GLU A 195 47.40 -5.32 29.35
CA GLU A 195 46.40 -4.59 30.13
C GLU A 195 45.14 -4.30 29.33
N ALA A 196 45.29 -3.84 28.07
CA ALA A 196 44.16 -3.62 27.17
C ALA A 196 43.45 -4.93 26.82
N THR A 197 44.22 -6.02 26.61
CA THR A 197 43.65 -7.36 26.39
C THR A 197 42.83 -7.83 27.60
N SER A 198 43.34 -7.62 28.82
CA SER A 198 42.64 -7.96 30.05
C SER A 198 41.36 -7.13 30.21
N LEU A 199 41.43 -5.81 30.00
CA LEU A 199 40.27 -4.92 30.09
C LEU A 199 39.22 -5.25 29.03
N LEU A 200 39.62 -5.66 27.83
CA LEU A 200 38.69 -6.10 26.79
C LEU A 200 37.93 -7.38 27.18
N ARG A 201 38.58 -8.29 27.93
CA ARG A 201 37.89 -9.45 28.52
C ARG A 201 36.89 -9.02 29.58
N THR A 202 37.22 -8.01 30.40
CA THR A 202 36.26 -7.41 31.35
C THR A 202 35.09 -6.76 30.63
N VAL A 203 35.33 -6.01 29.56
CA VAL A 203 34.25 -5.42 28.72
C VAL A 203 33.33 -6.52 28.17
N ARG A 204 33.90 -7.62 27.66
CA ARG A 204 33.13 -8.79 27.18
C ARG A 204 32.29 -9.42 28.29
N TYR A 205 32.89 -9.63 29.46
CA TYR A 205 32.21 -10.17 30.62
C TYR A 205 31.08 -9.26 31.12
N GLU A 206 31.31 -7.95 31.19
CA GLU A 206 30.29 -6.96 31.57
C GLU A 206 29.15 -6.89 30.54
N HIS A 207 29.46 -7.02 29.25
CA HIS A 207 28.46 -7.19 28.20
C HIS A 207 27.61 -8.45 28.42
N GLU A 208 28.24 -9.59 28.71
CA GLU A 208 27.55 -10.84 29.03
C GLU A 208 26.65 -10.69 30.27
N ARG A 209 27.14 -9.97 31.29
CA ARG A 209 26.41 -9.71 32.54
C ARG A 209 25.17 -8.83 32.33
N LEU A 210 25.24 -7.80 31.49
CA LEU A 210 24.10 -6.91 31.15
C LEU A 210 23.10 -7.58 30.18
N GLY A 211 23.08 -8.92 30.10
CA GLY A 211 22.20 -9.67 29.19
C GLY A 211 22.46 -9.43 27.69
N GLY A 212 23.54 -8.72 27.37
CA GLY A 212 23.90 -8.24 26.05
C GLY A 212 25.28 -8.70 25.65
N GLY A 213 25.57 -9.99 25.84
CA GLY A 213 26.84 -10.62 25.47
C GLY A 213 27.33 -10.04 24.15
N MET A 214 28.58 -9.59 24.13
CA MET A 214 29.16 -8.75 23.07
C MET A 214 28.85 -9.36 21.70
N GLY A 215 27.83 -8.83 21.00
CA GLY A 215 27.33 -9.37 19.73
C GLY A 215 25.87 -9.88 19.69
N ARG A 216 25.09 -9.87 20.79
CA ARG A 216 23.64 -10.14 20.70
C ARG A 216 22.90 -8.86 20.30
N SER A 217 22.36 -8.86 19.09
CA SER A 217 21.56 -7.74 18.57
C SER A 217 20.27 -7.53 19.37
N ARG A 218 19.61 -6.38 19.14
CA ARG A 218 18.26 -6.11 19.66
C ARG A 218 17.25 -7.17 19.21
N ILE A 219 17.43 -7.68 18.00
CA ILE A 219 16.63 -8.78 17.43
C ILE A 219 16.81 -10.05 18.25
N SER A 220 18.04 -10.46 18.53
CA SER A 220 18.32 -11.64 19.36
C SER A 220 17.62 -11.57 20.70
N ARG A 221 17.76 -10.44 21.42
CA ARG A 221 17.15 -10.27 22.75
C ARG A 221 15.63 -10.30 22.69
N SER A 222 15.04 -9.68 21.66
CA SER A 222 13.58 -9.65 21.46
C SER A 222 13.04 -11.06 21.16
N LEU A 223 13.72 -11.83 20.31
CA LEU A 223 13.33 -13.22 20.00
C LEU A 223 13.50 -14.16 21.20
N ASP A 224 14.57 -14.02 21.99
CA ASP A 224 14.77 -14.81 23.20
C ASP A 224 13.65 -14.55 24.23
N ARG A 225 13.26 -13.29 24.42
CA ARG A 225 12.13 -12.89 25.28
C ARG A 225 10.80 -13.42 24.76
N LEU A 226 10.51 -13.25 23.47
CA LEU A 226 9.31 -13.80 22.83
C LEU A 226 9.22 -15.32 22.99
N ARG A 227 10.34 -16.04 22.85
CA ARG A 227 10.39 -17.48 23.08
C ARG A 227 10.03 -17.84 24.52
N SER A 228 10.54 -17.08 25.49
CA SER A 228 10.15 -17.27 26.90
C SER A 228 8.66 -17.03 27.12
N PHE A 229 8.07 -16.00 26.49
CA PHE A 229 6.62 -15.74 26.58
C PHE A 229 5.81 -16.89 25.99
N VAL A 230 6.18 -17.39 24.81
CA VAL A 230 5.49 -18.51 24.16
C VAL A 230 5.59 -19.79 24.98
N VAL A 231 6.77 -20.14 25.49
CA VAL A 231 6.96 -21.33 26.35
C VAL A 231 6.12 -21.23 27.61
N ASN A 232 6.06 -20.05 28.22
CA ASN A 232 5.24 -19.83 29.42
C ASN A 232 3.74 -19.95 29.13
N ALA A 233 3.25 -19.40 28.01
CA ALA A 233 1.85 -19.51 27.60
C ALA A 233 1.47 -20.98 27.32
N VAL A 234 2.29 -21.70 26.54
CA VAL A 234 2.05 -23.12 26.22
C VAL A 234 2.05 -23.99 27.49
N ASN A 235 2.97 -23.76 28.42
CA ASN A 235 3.06 -24.57 29.65
C ASN A 235 1.92 -24.32 30.64
N ARG A 236 1.37 -23.10 30.66
CA ARG A 236 0.28 -22.76 31.59
C ARG A 236 -1.09 -23.14 31.06
N GLY A 237 -1.23 -23.35 29.75
CA GLY A 237 -2.55 -23.39 29.11
C GLY A 237 -3.25 -22.02 29.10
N ASP A 238 -2.58 -20.98 29.63
CA ASP A 238 -3.08 -19.62 29.71
C ASP A 238 -2.58 -18.80 28.51
N ALA A 239 -3.34 -17.78 28.15
CA ALA A 239 -2.97 -16.83 27.11
C ALA A 239 -1.71 -16.01 27.47
N LEU A 240 -1.17 -15.26 26.51
CA LEU A 240 0.13 -14.57 26.51
C LEU A 240 0.18 -13.43 27.55
N GLU A 241 0.20 -13.74 28.84
CA GLU A 241 0.28 -12.75 29.91
C GLU A 241 1.72 -12.29 30.15
N ALA A 242 1.91 -10.98 30.27
CA ALA A 242 3.02 -10.46 31.05
C ALA A 242 2.81 -10.92 32.51
N PRO A 243 3.84 -11.37 33.24
CA PRO A 243 3.70 -11.80 34.63
C PRO A 243 3.13 -10.66 35.47
N SER A 244 1.81 -10.65 35.65
CA SER A 244 1.12 -9.66 36.45
C SER A 244 1.28 -10.08 37.91
N GLY A 245 2.07 -9.30 38.65
CA GLY A 245 2.27 -9.52 40.06
C GLY A 245 0.96 -9.30 40.83
N ALA A 246 0.22 -10.38 41.08
CA ALA A 246 -0.81 -10.42 42.10
C ALA A 246 -1.17 -11.87 42.48
N ALA A 247 -0.39 -12.47 43.39
CA ALA A 247 -0.96 -13.30 44.44
C ALA A 247 -0.56 -12.67 45.78
N SER A 248 -1.52 -11.97 46.36
CA SER A 248 -1.51 -11.47 47.72
C SER A 248 -1.24 -12.62 48.70
N GLY A 249 -0.06 -12.63 49.30
CA GLY A 249 0.32 -13.56 50.36
C GLY A 249 1.73 -13.30 50.85
N ASN A 250 1.91 -12.24 51.65
CA ASN A 250 3.04 -11.98 52.55
C ASN A 250 4.38 -12.66 52.18
N LEU A 251 5.14 -12.09 51.24
CA LEU A 251 6.59 -12.07 51.37
C LEU A 251 7.09 -10.65 51.13
N VAL A 252 7.85 -10.19 52.12
CA VAL A 252 8.30 -8.82 52.35
C VAL A 252 9.28 -8.37 51.27
N VAL A 253 8.92 -7.28 50.60
CA VAL A 253 9.74 -6.13 50.15
C VAL A 253 11.12 -6.46 49.55
N ASP A 254 11.18 -6.50 48.21
CA ASP A 254 12.17 -5.70 47.49
C ASP A 254 11.51 -5.02 46.27
N GLY A 255 11.43 -3.70 46.31
CA GLY A 255 10.52 -2.85 45.55
C GLY A 255 11.05 -2.41 44.19
N GLY A 256 11.55 -3.33 43.36
CA GLY A 256 11.95 -3.05 41.98
C GLY A 256 10.79 -3.23 41.00
N ARG A 257 10.03 -2.17 40.68
CA ARG A 257 9.13 -2.15 39.50
C ARG A 257 9.98 -2.12 38.22
N GLY A 258 10.62 -3.25 37.89
CA GLY A 258 11.32 -3.44 36.63
C GLY A 258 10.32 -3.50 35.48
N GLY A 259 10.28 -2.45 34.65
CA GLY A 259 9.47 -2.39 33.44
C GLY A 259 9.99 -3.34 32.37
N GLY A 260 9.76 -4.66 32.56
CA GLY A 260 10.09 -5.66 31.55
C GLY A 260 9.35 -5.37 30.25
N MET A 261 10.06 -5.46 29.10
CA MET A 261 9.41 -5.35 27.79
C MET A 261 8.38 -6.46 27.64
N ASP A 262 7.13 -6.08 27.37
CA ASP A 262 6.09 -7.03 26.99
C ASP A 262 6.32 -7.60 25.58
N ALA A 263 5.53 -8.62 25.21
CA ALA A 263 5.64 -9.28 23.91
C ALA A 263 5.41 -8.29 22.75
N LEU A 264 4.46 -7.37 22.89
CA LEU A 264 4.17 -6.37 21.87
C LEU A 264 5.35 -5.41 21.66
N SER A 265 6.01 -4.97 22.73
CA SER A 265 7.21 -4.14 22.66
C SER A 265 8.36 -4.88 22.00
N CYS A 266 8.52 -6.18 22.26
CA CYS A 266 9.51 -7.00 21.57
C CYS A 266 9.23 -7.07 20.06
N LEU A 267 7.96 -7.27 19.66
CA LEU A 267 7.57 -7.28 18.24
C LEU A 267 7.78 -5.91 17.57
N ARG A 268 7.49 -4.81 18.27
CA ARG A 268 7.77 -3.45 17.76
C ARG A 268 9.27 -3.19 17.57
N VAL A 269 10.13 -3.74 18.43
CA VAL A 269 11.58 -3.68 18.23
C VAL A 269 12.01 -4.45 16.98
N LEU A 270 11.40 -5.61 16.69
CA LEU A 270 11.64 -6.33 15.44
C LEU A 270 11.18 -5.53 14.22
N GLN A 271 10.00 -4.92 14.28
CA GLN A 271 9.48 -4.05 13.22
C GLN A 271 10.39 -2.84 12.96
N ALA A 272 10.83 -2.16 14.03
CA ALA A 272 11.76 -1.03 13.91
C ALA A 272 13.10 -1.47 13.31
N SER A 273 13.63 -2.63 13.73
CA SER A 273 14.89 -3.15 13.18
C SER A 273 14.77 -3.48 11.69
N LEU A 274 13.62 -4.02 11.25
CA LEU A 274 13.35 -4.25 9.83
C LEU A 274 13.18 -2.94 9.05
N ALA A 275 12.55 -1.93 9.63
CA ALA A 275 12.42 -0.61 9.01
C ALA A 275 13.80 0.07 8.83
N ASP A 276 14.71 -0.10 9.79
CA ASP A 276 16.07 0.45 9.74
C ASP A 276 16.95 -0.29 8.71
N GLU A 277 16.99 -1.62 8.78
CA GLU A 277 17.80 -2.48 7.89
C GLU A 277 17.12 -3.83 7.61
N VAL A 278 16.28 -3.89 6.56
CA VAL A 278 15.52 -5.12 6.22
C VAL A 278 16.44 -6.33 6.01
N SER A 279 17.52 -6.20 5.24
CA SER A 279 18.33 -7.36 4.81
C SER A 279 19.05 -8.05 5.97
N SER A 280 19.78 -7.31 6.81
CA SER A 280 20.51 -7.86 7.96
C SER A 280 19.54 -8.39 9.02
N SER A 281 18.45 -7.66 9.26
CA SER A 281 17.44 -8.01 10.26
C SER A 281 16.64 -9.25 9.89
N ALA A 282 16.16 -9.37 8.65
CA ALA A 282 15.42 -10.53 8.19
C ALA A 282 16.28 -11.81 8.26
N GLU A 283 17.53 -11.75 7.78
CA GLU A 283 18.47 -12.87 7.86
C GLU A 283 18.75 -13.30 9.32
N GLU A 284 18.87 -12.35 10.25
CA GLU A 284 19.03 -12.70 11.66
C GLU A 284 17.76 -13.33 12.26
N ILE A 285 16.58 -12.78 11.96
CA ILE A 285 15.30 -13.33 12.41
C ILE A 285 15.15 -14.79 11.92
N GLY A 286 15.40 -15.03 10.64
CA GLY A 286 15.34 -16.37 10.03
C GLY A 286 16.31 -17.35 10.69
N ARG A 287 17.59 -16.96 10.80
CA ARG A 287 18.66 -17.81 11.38
C ARG A 287 18.39 -18.23 12.83
N ARG A 288 17.67 -17.40 13.59
CA ARG A 288 17.33 -17.66 15.00
C ARG A 288 16.02 -18.44 15.19
N GLY A 289 15.43 -18.95 14.12
CA GLY A 289 14.14 -19.65 14.17
C GLY A 289 12.98 -18.71 14.45
N GLY A 290 13.11 -17.43 14.07
CA GLY A 290 12.07 -16.42 14.26
C GLY A 290 10.78 -16.74 13.50
N VAL A 291 10.85 -17.41 12.35
CA VAL A 291 9.67 -17.79 11.57
C VAL A 291 8.73 -18.68 12.39
N SER A 292 9.24 -19.81 12.89
CA SER A 292 8.44 -20.75 13.69
C SER A 292 7.92 -20.10 14.97
N LEU A 293 8.72 -19.25 15.63
CA LEU A 293 8.32 -18.54 16.83
C LEU A 293 7.17 -17.55 16.56
N LEU A 294 7.28 -16.74 15.52
CA LEU A 294 6.26 -15.76 15.15
C LEU A 294 4.95 -16.47 14.75
N LEU A 295 5.03 -17.59 14.03
CA LEU A 295 3.85 -18.41 13.72
C LEU A 295 3.22 -19.04 14.97
N GLN A 296 4.01 -19.44 15.96
CA GLN A 296 3.48 -19.89 17.25
C GLN A 296 2.71 -18.76 17.95
N ILE A 297 3.21 -17.52 17.93
CA ILE A 297 2.48 -16.37 18.48
C ILE A 297 1.17 -16.15 17.75
N VAL A 298 1.16 -16.27 16.42
CA VAL A 298 -0.07 -16.15 15.62
C VAL A 298 -1.10 -17.22 16.01
N LYS A 299 -0.66 -18.45 16.31
CA LYS A 299 -1.52 -19.56 16.76
C LYS A 299 -2.05 -19.41 18.19
N LEU A 300 -1.34 -18.72 19.09
CA LEU A 300 -1.74 -18.63 20.51
C LEU A 300 -3.11 -17.97 20.72
N GLY A 301 -3.58 -17.14 19.77
CA GLY A 301 -4.93 -16.58 19.83
C GLY A 301 -6.06 -17.62 19.74
N MET A 302 -5.77 -18.83 19.29
CA MET A 302 -6.78 -19.88 19.03
C MET A 302 -7.23 -20.65 20.27
N ILE A 303 -6.48 -20.58 21.40
CA ILE A 303 -6.60 -21.56 22.51
C ILE A 303 -7.46 -21.04 23.69
N SER A 304 -8.04 -19.83 23.63
CA SER A 304 -8.68 -19.22 24.80
C SER A 304 -9.96 -19.97 25.24
N SER A 305 -9.89 -20.68 26.36
CA SER A 305 -11.02 -21.36 26.99
C SER A 305 -11.89 -20.40 27.80
N SER A 306 -13.20 -20.47 27.56
CA SER A 306 -14.26 -19.68 28.17
C SER A 306 -14.44 -19.98 29.68
N GLU A 307 -13.63 -19.39 30.55
CA GLU A 307 -13.94 -19.32 31.99
C GLU A 307 -14.14 -17.85 32.42
N ALA A 308 -15.33 -17.58 32.95
CA ALA A 308 -15.86 -16.24 33.21
C ALA A 308 -15.05 -15.46 34.26
N VAL A 309 -14.22 -14.51 33.80
CA VAL A 309 -13.54 -13.53 34.66
C VAL A 309 -13.72 -12.13 34.07
N ASP A 310 -14.14 -11.18 34.90
CA ASP A 310 -14.14 -9.71 34.71
C ASP A 310 -13.98 -9.20 33.25
N SER A 311 -15.10 -9.00 32.55
CA SER A 311 -15.19 -8.72 31.10
C SER A 311 -14.35 -7.52 30.60
N ARG A 312 -14.01 -6.57 31.46
CA ARG A 312 -13.15 -5.44 31.08
C ARG A 312 -11.68 -5.83 30.91
N LYS A 313 -11.16 -6.69 31.78
CA LYS A 313 -9.76 -7.15 31.70
C LYS A 313 -9.58 -8.11 30.53
N GLU A 314 -10.57 -8.96 30.30
CA GLU A 314 -10.61 -9.89 29.17
C GLU A 314 -10.53 -9.16 27.83
N ASN A 315 -11.31 -8.08 27.64
CA ASN A 315 -11.26 -7.29 26.40
C ASN A 315 -9.89 -6.62 26.16
N HIS A 316 -9.25 -6.06 27.19
CA HIS A 316 -7.92 -5.49 27.04
C HIS A 316 -6.88 -6.55 26.69
N HIS A 317 -6.97 -7.72 27.34
CA HIS A 317 -6.11 -8.86 27.06
C HIS A 317 -6.26 -9.36 25.62
N ARG A 318 -7.50 -9.58 25.18
CA ARG A 318 -7.84 -9.99 23.81
C ARG A 318 -7.27 -9.04 22.77
N ASN A 319 -7.40 -7.73 23.01
CA ASN A 319 -6.84 -6.70 22.13
C ASN A 319 -5.31 -6.78 22.06
N ASN A 320 -4.63 -6.97 23.19
CA ASN A 320 -3.17 -7.11 23.22
C ASN A 320 -2.71 -8.39 22.49
N VAL A 321 -3.41 -9.51 22.65
CA VAL A 321 -3.12 -10.75 21.92
C VAL A 321 -3.32 -10.56 20.42
N CYS A 322 -4.43 -9.96 19.98
CA CYS A 322 -4.66 -9.65 18.57
C CYS A 322 -3.56 -8.74 18.00
N GLN A 323 -3.16 -7.70 18.74
CA GLN A 323 -2.04 -6.84 18.34
C GLN A 323 -0.71 -7.59 18.22
N CYS A 324 -0.42 -8.54 19.12
CA CYS A 324 0.76 -9.38 19.01
C CYS A 324 0.71 -10.30 17.77
N ARG A 325 -0.45 -10.85 17.44
CA ARG A 325 -0.64 -11.70 16.25
C ARG A 325 -0.45 -10.89 14.97
N VAL A 326 -1.11 -9.74 14.87
CA VAL A 326 -0.99 -8.81 13.73
C VAL A 326 0.47 -8.34 13.59
N ALA A 327 1.10 -7.90 14.68
CA ALA A 327 2.49 -7.48 14.65
C ALA A 327 3.45 -8.62 14.24
N SER A 328 3.17 -9.87 14.67
CA SER A 328 3.96 -11.04 14.24
C SER A 328 3.83 -11.30 12.74
N LEU A 329 2.61 -11.23 12.20
CA LEU A 329 2.37 -11.35 10.75
C LEU A 329 3.01 -10.21 9.96
N HIS A 330 2.97 -8.98 10.48
CA HIS A 330 3.67 -7.85 9.87
C HIS A 330 5.19 -8.03 9.87
N VAL A 331 5.79 -8.54 10.95
CA VAL A 331 7.22 -8.87 11.00
C VAL A 331 7.56 -9.94 9.96
N LEU A 332 6.78 -11.03 9.88
CA LEU A 332 6.98 -12.07 8.86
C LEU A 332 6.85 -11.51 7.44
N SER A 333 5.79 -10.73 7.20
CA SER A 333 5.53 -10.09 5.92
C SER A 333 6.68 -9.16 5.53
N ALA A 334 7.19 -8.35 6.46
CA ALA A 334 8.34 -7.47 6.23
C ALA A 334 9.64 -8.25 6.01
N CYS A 335 9.89 -9.36 6.71
CA CYS A 335 11.01 -10.24 6.38
C CYS A 335 10.90 -10.81 4.96
N CYS A 336 9.67 -11.13 4.52
CA CYS A 336 9.42 -11.61 3.17
C CYS A 336 9.71 -10.57 2.08
N THR A 337 9.91 -9.28 2.38
CA THR A 337 10.41 -8.32 1.38
C THR A 337 11.92 -8.48 1.12
N HIS A 338 12.60 -9.44 1.76
CA HIS A 338 13.98 -9.78 1.45
C HIS A 338 14.05 -11.14 0.76
N GLU A 339 14.37 -11.15 -0.54
CA GLU A 339 14.39 -12.38 -1.36
C GLU A 339 15.25 -13.52 -0.74
N PRO A 340 16.51 -13.31 -0.29
CA PRO A 340 17.29 -14.33 0.41
C PRO A 340 16.60 -14.94 1.64
N PHE A 341 15.80 -14.14 2.36
CA PHE A 341 15.04 -14.64 3.50
C PHE A 341 13.95 -15.61 3.05
N VAL A 342 13.19 -15.27 2.02
CA VAL A 342 12.13 -16.15 1.47
C VAL A 342 12.73 -17.46 0.97
N ILE A 343 13.85 -17.40 0.24
CA ILE A 343 14.53 -18.59 -0.29
C ILE A 343 15.01 -19.52 0.82
N LYS A 344 15.58 -18.98 1.91
CA LYS A 344 16.18 -19.77 2.99
C LYS A 344 15.19 -20.20 4.07
N TYR A 345 14.24 -19.34 4.40
CA TYR A 345 13.40 -19.44 5.60
C TYR A 345 11.89 -19.36 5.30
N GLY A 346 11.50 -18.97 4.09
CA GLY A 346 10.10 -18.92 3.63
C GLY A 346 9.66 -20.20 2.91
N ASN A 347 10.41 -21.30 3.01
CA ASN A 347 10.02 -22.57 2.41
C ASN A 347 8.73 -23.13 3.03
N ARG A 348 8.08 -24.07 2.33
CA ARG A 348 6.80 -24.68 2.76
C ARG A 348 6.85 -25.26 4.18
N ASP A 349 8.00 -25.75 4.63
CA ASP A 349 8.15 -26.33 5.96
C ASP A 349 8.15 -25.27 7.07
N SER A 350 8.70 -24.09 6.79
CA SER A 350 8.83 -23.01 7.77
C SER A 350 7.61 -22.09 7.78
N LEU A 351 7.01 -21.84 6.62
CA LEU A 351 5.83 -20.98 6.46
C LEU A 351 4.75 -21.71 5.64
N PRO A 352 4.09 -22.75 6.21
CA PRO A 352 3.15 -23.58 5.47
C PRO A 352 1.89 -22.81 5.08
N PRO A 353 1.54 -22.73 3.77
CA PRO A 353 0.30 -22.09 3.31
C PRO A 353 -0.97 -22.70 3.92
N GLU A 354 -0.97 -24.01 4.18
CA GLU A 354 -2.03 -24.75 4.87
C GLU A 354 -2.40 -24.11 6.21
N LEU A 355 -1.37 -23.70 6.97
CA LEU A 355 -1.56 -23.05 8.26
C LEU A 355 -2.11 -21.64 8.11
N LEU A 356 -1.63 -20.88 7.12
CA LEU A 356 -2.15 -19.55 6.82
C LEU A 356 -3.63 -19.61 6.41
N ALA A 357 -4.01 -20.64 5.64
CA ALA A 357 -5.40 -20.94 5.31
C ALA A 357 -6.22 -21.26 6.56
N GLN A 358 -5.73 -22.14 7.42
CA GLN A 358 -6.39 -22.49 8.68
C GLN A 358 -6.65 -21.25 9.55
N ILE A 359 -5.64 -20.40 9.75
CA ILE A 359 -5.80 -19.17 10.54
C ILE A 359 -6.90 -18.28 9.95
N THR A 360 -6.95 -18.12 8.64
CA THR A 360 -7.98 -17.28 7.99
C THR A 360 -9.38 -17.86 8.14
N GLU A 361 -9.52 -19.18 7.97
CA GLU A 361 -10.79 -19.90 8.15
C GLU A 361 -11.32 -19.78 9.58
N GLU A 362 -10.45 -19.91 10.58
CA GLU A 362 -10.81 -19.77 11.98
C GLU A 362 -11.24 -18.35 12.32
N GLU A 363 -10.50 -17.33 11.87
CA GLU A 363 -10.91 -15.94 12.06
C GLU A 363 -12.24 -15.63 11.36
N ALA A 364 -12.47 -16.17 10.16
CA ALA A 364 -13.74 -16.02 9.45
C ALA A 364 -14.89 -16.72 10.20
N ALA A 365 -14.66 -17.93 10.72
CA ALA A 365 -15.64 -18.68 11.51
C ALA A 365 -15.99 -17.94 12.80
N LEU A 366 -14.99 -17.39 13.51
CA LEU A 366 -15.21 -16.56 14.70
C LEU A 366 -15.98 -15.28 14.37
N SER A 367 -15.77 -14.68 13.19
CA SER A 367 -16.57 -13.52 12.75
C SER A 367 -18.03 -13.86 12.43
N ALA A 368 -18.37 -15.13 12.24
CA ALA A 368 -19.74 -15.56 11.97
C ALA A 368 -20.53 -15.89 13.26
N ILE A 369 -19.86 -16.04 14.40
CA ILE A 369 -20.49 -16.28 15.71
C ILE A 369 -21.06 -14.97 16.24
N ASP A 370 -22.26 -15.01 16.82
CA ASP A 370 -22.95 -13.81 17.30
C ASP A 370 -22.22 -13.08 18.44
N ASP A 371 -22.26 -11.75 18.38
CA ASP A 371 -21.60 -10.80 19.29
C ASP A 371 -21.92 -11.03 20.79
N GLU A 372 -22.98 -11.78 21.12
CA GLU A 372 -23.35 -12.11 22.50
C GLU A 372 -22.23 -12.83 23.26
N ALA A 373 -21.39 -13.58 22.54
CA ALA A 373 -20.24 -14.27 23.13
C ALA A 373 -19.00 -13.37 23.31
N GLY A 374 -18.99 -12.15 22.73
CA GLY A 374 -17.82 -11.27 22.71
C GLY A 374 -16.62 -11.84 21.93
N VAL A 375 -16.81 -12.92 21.16
CA VAL A 375 -15.76 -13.60 20.40
C VAL A 375 -15.83 -13.28 18.91
N ASN A 376 -15.34 -12.11 18.52
CA ASN A 376 -15.27 -11.74 17.10
C ASN A 376 -13.90 -12.08 16.51
N GLY A 377 -13.91 -12.63 15.29
CA GLY A 377 -12.71 -12.80 14.48
C GLY A 377 -12.01 -11.47 14.21
N SER A 378 -10.69 -11.48 14.26
CA SER A 378 -9.84 -10.32 13.97
C SER A 378 -9.63 -10.18 12.47
N VAL A 379 -10.36 -9.22 11.87
CA VAL A 379 -10.17 -8.81 10.47
C VAL A 379 -8.71 -8.47 10.18
N ASP A 380 -8.04 -7.78 11.10
CA ASP A 380 -6.64 -7.35 10.93
C ASP A 380 -5.68 -8.55 10.83
N VAL A 381 -5.95 -9.63 11.58
CA VAL A 381 -5.16 -10.87 11.48
C VAL A 381 -5.39 -11.53 10.11
N ALA A 382 -6.63 -11.68 9.68
CA ALA A 382 -6.95 -12.28 8.38
C ALA A 382 -6.33 -11.49 7.22
N VAL A 383 -6.45 -10.15 7.22
CA VAL A 383 -5.85 -9.28 6.21
C VAL A 383 -4.32 -9.36 6.24
N ALA A 384 -3.69 -9.42 7.42
CA ALA A 384 -2.24 -9.57 7.53
C ALA A 384 -1.74 -10.92 7.00
N VAL A 385 -2.51 -12.01 7.21
CA VAL A 385 -2.23 -13.32 6.59
C VAL A 385 -2.33 -13.23 5.08
N MET A 386 -3.38 -12.59 4.56
CA MET A 386 -3.58 -12.43 3.12
C MET A 386 -2.47 -11.61 2.46
N ALA A 387 -2.03 -10.52 3.09
CA ALA A 387 -0.89 -9.73 2.62
C ALA A 387 0.41 -10.53 2.60
N LEU A 388 0.64 -11.41 3.58
CA LEU A 388 1.78 -12.33 3.58
C LEU A 388 1.71 -13.33 2.42
N LEU A 389 0.53 -13.88 2.12
CA LEU A 389 0.32 -14.79 0.98
C LEU A 389 0.55 -14.09 -0.36
N VAL A 390 0.09 -12.86 -0.54
CA VAL A 390 0.39 -12.04 -1.74
C VAL A 390 1.90 -11.96 -1.95
N ARG A 391 2.67 -11.65 -0.89
CA ARG A 391 4.13 -11.58 -1.00
C ARG A 391 4.74 -12.91 -1.39
N LEU A 392 4.29 -14.03 -0.82
CA LEU A 392 4.79 -15.36 -1.19
C LEU A 392 4.49 -15.71 -2.65
N ILE A 393 3.30 -15.37 -3.15
CA ILE A 393 2.92 -15.57 -4.55
C ILE A 393 3.80 -14.72 -5.47
N VAL A 394 3.92 -13.42 -5.20
CA VAL A 394 4.75 -12.49 -5.98
C VAL A 394 6.20 -12.94 -5.99
N HIS A 395 6.75 -13.37 -4.85
CA HIS A 395 8.12 -13.88 -4.78
C HIS A 395 8.35 -15.12 -5.63
N TRP A 396 7.40 -16.05 -5.60
CA TRP A 396 7.50 -17.25 -6.39
C TRP A 396 7.46 -16.93 -7.89
N GLU A 397 6.55 -16.04 -8.32
CA GLU A 397 6.48 -15.58 -9.71
C GLU A 397 7.75 -14.84 -10.16
N LEU A 398 8.33 -13.99 -9.31
CA LEU A 398 9.61 -13.33 -9.60
C LEU A 398 10.76 -14.32 -9.72
N GLN A 399 10.81 -15.33 -8.86
CA GLN A 399 11.83 -16.37 -8.96
C GLN A 399 11.68 -17.15 -10.27
N GLU A 400 10.46 -17.45 -10.67
CA GLU A 400 10.18 -18.16 -11.92
C GLU A 400 10.54 -17.32 -13.15
N SER A 401 10.20 -16.04 -13.15
CA SER A 401 10.64 -15.08 -14.16
C SER A 401 12.17 -15.01 -14.21
N GLY A 402 12.82 -14.91 -13.05
CA GLY A 402 14.27 -14.95 -12.89
C GLY A 402 14.89 -16.22 -13.49
N ARG A 403 14.32 -17.40 -13.23
CA ARG A 403 14.78 -18.66 -13.85
C ARG A 403 14.71 -18.62 -15.37
N PHE A 404 13.66 -18.03 -15.91
CA PHE A 404 13.42 -17.99 -17.34
C PHE A 404 14.37 -17.03 -18.07
N PHE A 405 14.67 -15.88 -17.46
CA PHE A 405 15.45 -14.80 -18.07
C PHE A 405 16.92 -14.74 -17.62
N ALA A 406 17.32 -15.37 -16.52
CA ALA A 406 18.71 -15.38 -16.02
C ALA A 406 19.74 -16.02 -16.97
N PRO A 407 19.45 -17.11 -17.72
CA PRO A 407 20.43 -17.72 -18.62
C PRO A 407 20.89 -16.74 -19.71
N LYS A 408 22.21 -16.49 -19.79
CA LYS A 408 22.76 -15.53 -20.74
C LYS A 408 22.49 -15.95 -22.19
N ILE A 409 22.19 -14.98 -23.04
CA ILE A 409 22.05 -15.20 -24.49
C ILE A 409 23.42 -14.92 -25.14
N LEU A 410 24.05 -15.97 -25.65
CA LEU A 410 25.34 -15.89 -26.33
C LEU A 410 25.22 -15.15 -27.67
N GLU A 411 26.35 -14.72 -28.24
CA GLU A 411 26.34 -13.89 -29.45
C GLU A 411 25.70 -14.58 -30.68
N ASP A 412 25.76 -15.91 -30.72
CA ASP A 412 25.15 -16.73 -31.77
C ASP A 412 23.63 -16.88 -31.59
N GLY A 413 23.07 -16.41 -30.46
CA GLY A 413 21.67 -16.54 -30.09
C GLY A 413 21.35 -17.78 -29.25
N SER A 414 22.33 -18.62 -28.93
CA SER A 414 22.17 -19.76 -28.03
C SER A 414 22.09 -19.35 -26.56
N VAL A 415 21.62 -20.26 -25.71
CA VAL A 415 21.40 -20.04 -24.27
C VAL A 415 22.50 -20.73 -23.48
N ASP A 416 23.17 -20.00 -22.60
CA ASP A 416 24.11 -20.59 -21.64
C ASP A 416 23.34 -21.13 -20.43
N GLU A 417 23.04 -22.43 -20.47
CA GLU A 417 22.31 -23.14 -19.41
C GLU A 417 23.20 -23.50 -18.21
N GLY A 418 24.53 -23.44 -18.36
CA GLY A 418 25.48 -24.20 -17.55
C GLY A 418 25.75 -23.71 -16.12
N ASN A 419 25.18 -22.58 -15.68
CA ASN A 419 25.45 -22.04 -14.33
C ASN A 419 24.23 -21.43 -13.60
N ALA A 420 23.13 -21.13 -14.30
CA ALA A 420 22.02 -20.38 -13.71
C ALA A 420 21.00 -21.29 -13.00
N ILE A 421 20.82 -22.53 -13.45
CA ILE A 421 19.74 -23.41 -13.00
C ILE A 421 20.09 -24.07 -11.65
N ASP A 422 21.34 -24.52 -11.46
CA ASP A 422 21.77 -25.19 -10.23
C ASP A 422 21.87 -24.27 -9.01
N ALA A 423 21.93 -22.95 -9.21
CA ALA A 423 22.03 -21.96 -8.12
C ALA A 423 20.67 -21.52 -7.54
N MET A 424 19.56 -21.73 -8.27
CA MET A 424 18.23 -21.28 -7.85
C MET A 424 17.45 -22.41 -7.16
N VAL A 425 17.55 -22.50 -5.83
CA VAL A 425 16.74 -23.39 -4.98
C VAL A 425 15.26 -23.37 -5.41
N SER A 426 14.70 -24.54 -5.73
CA SER A 426 13.28 -24.71 -6.12
C SER A 426 12.34 -24.28 -5.00
N LEU A 427 11.82 -23.04 -5.05
CA LEU A 427 10.63 -22.69 -4.28
C LEU A 427 9.44 -23.41 -4.92
N SER A 428 8.73 -24.17 -4.09
CA SER A 428 7.46 -24.74 -4.49
C SER A 428 6.41 -23.64 -4.58
N GLU A 429 5.59 -23.69 -5.63
CA GLU A 429 4.41 -22.83 -5.78
C GLU A 429 3.54 -22.87 -4.52
N VAL A 430 2.88 -21.77 -4.16
CA VAL A 430 1.91 -21.78 -3.07
C VAL A 430 0.75 -22.71 -3.47
N GLU A 431 0.34 -23.61 -2.57
CA GLU A 431 -0.65 -24.63 -2.93
C GLU A 431 -2.01 -24.00 -3.26
N ALA A 432 -2.55 -24.34 -4.44
CA ALA A 432 -3.83 -23.82 -4.93
C ALA A 432 -5.00 -24.10 -3.96
N SER A 433 -4.97 -25.23 -3.26
CA SER A 433 -5.99 -25.61 -2.26
C SER A 433 -6.01 -24.63 -1.08
N SER A 434 -4.83 -24.25 -0.56
CA SER A 434 -4.66 -23.30 0.53
C SER A 434 -5.14 -21.91 0.12
N ILE A 435 -4.78 -21.46 -1.09
CA ILE A 435 -5.25 -20.17 -1.62
C ILE A 435 -6.77 -20.16 -1.75
N CYS A 436 -7.37 -21.21 -2.33
CA CYS A 436 -8.83 -21.29 -2.47
C CYS A 436 -9.56 -21.29 -1.12
N ARG A 437 -8.99 -21.94 -0.10
CA ARG A 437 -9.51 -21.92 1.28
C ARG A 437 -9.51 -20.52 1.89
N VAL A 438 -8.39 -19.80 1.77
CA VAL A 438 -8.25 -18.40 2.21
C VAL A 438 -9.28 -17.51 1.51
N LEU A 439 -9.35 -17.58 0.18
CA LEU A 439 -10.27 -16.78 -0.62
C LEU A 439 -11.72 -17.05 -0.24
N ARG A 440 -12.09 -18.33 -0.09
CA ARG A 440 -13.44 -18.73 0.33
C ARG A 440 -13.79 -18.19 1.71
N ALA A 441 -12.89 -18.34 2.69
CA ALA A 441 -13.09 -17.81 4.03
C ALA A 441 -13.27 -16.28 4.04
N ALA A 442 -12.46 -15.57 3.25
CA ALA A 442 -12.52 -14.11 3.15
C ALA A 442 -13.79 -13.60 2.44
N PHE A 443 -14.27 -14.27 1.38
CA PHE A 443 -15.52 -13.89 0.72
C PHE A 443 -16.78 -14.25 1.53
N LEU A 444 -16.69 -15.27 2.39
CA LEU A 444 -17.77 -15.62 3.33
C LEU A 444 -17.66 -14.88 4.68
N TRP A 445 -16.75 -13.89 4.78
CA TRP A 445 -16.49 -13.18 6.02
C TRP A 445 -17.73 -12.45 6.55
N GLY A 446 -18.06 -12.70 7.82
CA GLY A 446 -19.16 -12.04 8.49
C GLY A 446 -20.55 -12.32 7.91
N GLN A 447 -20.70 -13.32 7.03
CA GLN A 447 -22.01 -13.73 6.54
C GLN A 447 -22.81 -14.37 7.69
N PRO A 448 -23.92 -13.75 8.15
CA PRO A 448 -24.68 -14.28 9.26
C PRO A 448 -25.40 -15.56 8.84
N SER A 449 -25.47 -16.53 9.76
CA SER A 449 -26.30 -17.72 9.57
C SER A 449 -27.80 -17.41 9.68
N SER A 450 -28.20 -16.25 10.25
CA SER A 450 -29.60 -15.84 10.32
C SER A 450 -29.84 -14.30 10.36
N ALA A 451 -30.86 -13.90 9.58
CA ALA A 451 -31.72 -12.69 9.54
C ALA A 451 -31.24 -11.26 9.90
N CYS A 452 -30.18 -11.03 10.69
CA CYS A 452 -29.77 -9.66 11.04
C CYS A 452 -28.66 -9.14 10.11
N PRO A 453 -28.91 -8.08 9.31
CA PRO A 453 -27.88 -7.49 8.46
C PRO A 453 -26.83 -6.76 9.33
N ARG A 454 -25.72 -7.44 9.63
CA ARG A 454 -24.52 -6.79 10.16
C ARG A 454 -23.83 -5.99 9.05
N SER A 455 -23.23 -4.86 9.40
CA SER A 455 -22.26 -4.19 8.54
C SER A 455 -21.05 -5.11 8.39
N SER A 456 -20.99 -5.85 7.29
CA SER A 456 -19.87 -6.74 6.97
C SER A 456 -18.65 -5.89 6.67
N ASP A 457 -17.55 -6.11 7.40
CA ASP A 457 -16.28 -5.46 7.10
C ASP A 457 -15.82 -5.84 5.68
N SER A 458 -15.65 -4.85 4.80
CA SER A 458 -15.28 -5.08 3.40
C SER A 458 -13.78 -5.30 3.19
N ARG A 459 -12.95 -5.19 4.24
CA ARG A 459 -11.49 -5.37 4.13
C ARG A 459 -11.07 -6.80 3.75
N PRO A 460 -11.62 -7.89 4.34
CA PRO A 460 -11.24 -9.24 3.94
C PRO A 460 -11.57 -9.58 2.49
N PRO A 461 -12.79 -9.31 1.97
CA PRO A 461 -13.08 -9.49 0.54
C PRO A 461 -12.16 -8.70 -0.39
N ARG A 462 -11.78 -7.46 -0.04
CA ARG A 462 -10.83 -6.67 -0.83
C ARG A 462 -9.43 -7.28 -0.83
N ALA A 463 -8.93 -7.70 0.33
CA ALA A 463 -7.64 -8.40 0.41
C ALA A 463 -7.65 -9.74 -0.37
N ALA A 464 -8.80 -10.42 -0.44
CA ALA A 464 -8.98 -11.61 -1.27
C ALA A 464 -8.94 -11.29 -2.78
N ILE A 465 -9.48 -10.15 -3.22
CA ILE A 465 -9.35 -9.67 -4.61
C ILE A 465 -7.87 -9.44 -4.96
N ASP A 466 -7.06 -8.88 -4.05
CA ASP A 466 -5.63 -8.65 -4.25
C ASP A 466 -4.83 -9.96 -4.37
N ILE A 467 -5.13 -10.96 -3.52
CA ILE A 467 -4.57 -12.31 -3.66
C ILE A 467 -4.95 -12.89 -5.01
N LEU A 468 -6.23 -12.87 -5.36
CA LEU A 468 -6.72 -13.50 -6.57
C LEU A 468 -6.09 -12.85 -7.81
N SER A 469 -5.99 -11.51 -7.81
CA SER A 469 -5.33 -10.74 -8.87
C SER A 469 -3.85 -11.10 -9.00
N SER A 470 -3.13 -11.21 -7.88
CA SER A 470 -1.70 -11.61 -7.87
C SER A 470 -1.51 -13.06 -8.31
N TRP A 471 -2.43 -13.96 -7.91
CA TRP A 471 -2.35 -15.39 -8.20
C TRP A 471 -2.73 -15.75 -9.63
N THR A 472 -3.60 -14.97 -10.26
CA THR A 472 -4.02 -15.16 -11.66
C THR A 472 -3.36 -14.18 -12.62
N ALA A 473 -2.37 -13.41 -12.17
CA ALA A 473 -1.62 -12.49 -13.04
C ALA A 473 -0.90 -13.30 -14.14
N SER A 474 -1.25 -13.05 -15.40
CA SER A 474 -0.62 -13.68 -16.56
C SER A 474 0.40 -12.79 -17.26
N ASP A 475 0.50 -11.52 -16.85
CA ASP A 475 1.36 -10.51 -17.45
C ASP A 475 2.42 -10.02 -16.46
N LEU A 476 3.62 -9.79 -16.98
CA LEU A 476 4.77 -9.24 -16.27
C LEU A 476 4.48 -7.84 -15.74
N ASP A 477 3.74 -7.02 -16.47
CA ASP A 477 3.44 -5.64 -16.04
C ASP A 477 2.56 -5.64 -14.77
N ALA A 478 1.62 -6.59 -14.66
CA ALA A 478 0.81 -6.76 -13.46
C ALA A 478 1.65 -7.28 -12.27
N LEU A 479 2.61 -8.17 -12.55
CA LEU A 479 3.56 -8.66 -11.55
C LEU A 479 4.50 -7.56 -11.07
N ASP A 480 5.02 -6.73 -11.98
CA ASP A 480 5.87 -5.58 -11.69
C ASP A 480 5.08 -4.56 -10.85
N ALA A 481 3.82 -4.30 -11.18
CA ALA A 481 2.96 -3.44 -10.37
C ALA A 481 2.69 -4.02 -8.96
N ALA A 482 2.45 -5.33 -8.85
CA ALA A 482 2.28 -6.00 -7.56
C ALA A 482 3.57 -6.02 -6.73
N TYR A 483 4.72 -6.18 -7.39
CA TYR A 483 6.03 -6.05 -6.79
C TYR A 483 6.26 -4.63 -6.31
N ASP A 484 6.09 -3.62 -7.16
CA ASP A 484 6.23 -2.23 -6.77
C ASP A 484 5.28 -1.87 -5.62
N ALA A 485 4.05 -2.40 -5.59
CA ALA A 485 3.15 -2.22 -4.46
C ALA A 485 3.65 -2.89 -3.16
N CYS A 486 4.29 -4.06 -3.25
CA CYS A 486 4.88 -4.75 -2.10
C CYS A 486 6.17 -4.08 -1.59
N TYR A 487 6.88 -3.35 -2.47
CA TYR A 487 8.24 -2.86 -2.27
C TYR A 487 8.39 -1.35 -2.30
N ALA A 488 7.33 -0.60 -2.60
CA ALA A 488 7.35 0.85 -2.61
C ALA A 488 7.88 1.34 -1.26
N PRO A 489 9.03 2.03 -1.20
CA PRO A 489 9.49 2.61 0.03
C PRO A 489 8.38 3.54 0.53
N SER A 490 7.93 3.35 1.77
CA SER A 490 7.02 4.29 2.41
C SER A 490 7.61 5.68 2.21
N SER A 491 6.85 6.55 1.55
CA SER A 491 7.26 7.75 0.82
C SER A 491 7.86 8.90 1.66
N TYR A 492 8.57 8.57 2.73
CA TYR A 492 9.29 9.50 3.59
C TYR A 492 10.70 9.83 3.08
N GLU A 493 10.96 9.71 1.77
CA GLU A 493 12.17 10.27 1.18
C GLU A 493 11.94 11.76 0.91
N SER A 494 12.35 12.58 1.89
CA SER A 494 12.59 14.00 1.74
C SER A 494 13.46 14.28 0.51
N SER A 495 13.12 15.33 -0.22
CA SER A 495 13.65 15.83 -1.49
C SER A 495 15.15 16.17 -1.56
N ASP A 496 16.01 15.65 -0.69
CA ASP A 496 17.44 15.92 -0.66
C ASP A 496 18.23 14.91 -1.51
N ALA A 497 17.97 14.96 -2.81
CA ALA A 497 18.68 14.18 -3.82
C ALA A 497 20.10 14.74 -4.05
N ASN A 498 21.09 14.41 -3.20
CA ASN A 498 22.49 14.64 -3.57
C ASN A 498 23.60 13.80 -2.88
N SER A 499 23.31 12.77 -2.10
CA SER A 499 24.39 11.92 -1.52
C SER A 499 24.19 10.42 -1.74
N THR A 500 24.94 9.91 -2.72
CA THR A 500 25.55 8.57 -2.82
C THR A 500 25.07 7.45 -1.88
N SER A 501 24.41 6.43 -2.44
CA SER A 501 24.71 5.03 -2.08
C SER A 501 24.68 4.15 -3.34
N SER A 502 25.78 3.45 -3.61
CA SER A 502 25.87 2.50 -4.75
C SER A 502 25.02 1.24 -4.53
N MET A 503 24.55 1.00 -3.31
CA MET A 503 23.71 -0.16 -2.98
C MET A 503 22.31 -0.04 -3.59
N ASN A 504 21.73 1.16 -3.67
CA ASN A 504 20.38 1.35 -4.22
C ASN A 504 20.33 1.13 -5.75
N LYS A 505 21.46 1.36 -6.46
CA LYS A 505 21.59 1.04 -7.88
C LYS A 505 21.67 -0.46 -8.17
N ASN A 506 22.23 -1.26 -7.24
CA ASN A 506 22.30 -2.70 -7.40
C ASN A 506 20.98 -3.39 -7.04
N ALA A 507 20.23 -2.88 -6.05
CA ALA A 507 18.88 -3.38 -5.75
C ALA A 507 17.92 -3.18 -6.93
N LYS A 508 17.89 -1.98 -7.54
CA LYS A 508 17.11 -1.70 -8.77
C LYS A 508 17.56 -2.48 -10.01
N LYS A 509 18.80 -2.98 -10.04
CA LYS A 509 19.35 -3.75 -11.16
C LYS A 509 19.15 -5.26 -10.98
N ALA A 510 19.05 -5.74 -9.73
CA ALA A 510 18.68 -7.12 -9.42
C ALA A 510 17.16 -7.37 -9.55
N SER A 511 16.33 -6.35 -9.32
CA SER A 511 14.86 -6.48 -9.39
C SER A 511 14.27 -6.41 -10.81
N ARG A 512 15.05 -5.99 -11.81
CA ARG A 512 14.59 -5.96 -13.20
C ARG A 512 14.94 -7.28 -13.89
N HIS A 513 14.05 -8.25 -13.76
CA HIS A 513 14.08 -9.48 -14.56
C HIS A 513 13.89 -9.20 -16.06
N ARG A 514 13.35 -8.02 -16.40
CA ARG A 514 13.15 -7.55 -17.77
C ARG A 514 14.37 -6.78 -18.29
N ILE A 515 14.87 -7.19 -19.46
CA ILE A 515 15.85 -6.40 -20.22
C ILE A 515 15.20 -5.06 -20.57
N THR A 516 15.82 -3.96 -20.13
CA THR A 516 15.28 -2.62 -20.40
C THR A 516 15.28 -2.33 -21.91
N PRO A 517 14.41 -1.46 -22.44
CA PRO A 517 14.43 -1.08 -23.85
C PRO A 517 15.81 -0.62 -24.34
N ASP A 518 16.59 0.04 -23.49
CA ASP A 518 17.97 0.46 -23.79
C ASP A 518 18.96 -0.70 -23.86
N GLU A 519 18.78 -1.74 -23.05
CA GLU A 519 19.57 -2.96 -23.12
C GLU A 519 19.18 -3.80 -24.34
N ILE A 520 17.89 -3.86 -24.71
CA ILE A 520 17.44 -4.51 -25.95
C ILE A 520 18.10 -3.85 -27.17
N ARG A 521 18.26 -2.51 -27.18
CA ARG A 521 18.97 -1.80 -28.26
C ARG A 521 20.46 -2.16 -28.35
N LYS A 522 21.06 -2.69 -27.28
CA LYS A 522 22.47 -3.13 -27.25
C LYS A 522 22.65 -4.59 -27.70
N LEU A 523 21.57 -5.37 -27.78
CA LEU A 523 21.61 -6.76 -28.21
C LEU A 523 21.76 -6.88 -29.73
N LYS A 524 22.52 -7.87 -30.20
CA LYS A 524 22.58 -8.22 -31.63
C LYS A 524 21.20 -8.74 -32.07
N PRO A 525 20.83 -8.64 -33.37
CA PRO A 525 19.52 -9.08 -33.86
C PRO A 525 19.15 -10.53 -33.49
N ARG A 526 20.13 -11.45 -33.50
CA ARG A 526 19.91 -12.85 -33.08
C ARG A 526 19.58 -12.96 -31.58
N GLN A 527 20.24 -12.16 -30.74
CA GLN A 527 19.97 -12.14 -29.31
C GLN A 527 18.58 -11.54 -29.01
N VAL A 528 18.17 -10.49 -29.74
CA VAL A 528 16.82 -9.93 -29.64
C VAL A 528 15.76 -10.96 -30.04
N ALA A 529 15.99 -11.70 -31.12
CA ALA A 529 15.07 -12.76 -31.56
C ALA A 529 14.94 -13.87 -30.51
N THR A 530 16.06 -14.34 -29.95
CA THR A 530 16.03 -15.33 -28.85
C THR A 530 15.32 -14.79 -27.62
N HIS A 531 15.57 -13.53 -27.23
CA HIS A 531 14.89 -12.90 -26.10
C HIS A 531 13.37 -12.83 -26.31
N ARG A 532 12.90 -12.36 -27.48
CA ARG A 532 11.46 -12.30 -27.80
C ARG A 532 10.82 -13.68 -27.83
N LYS A 533 11.53 -14.69 -28.35
CA LYS A 533 11.06 -16.08 -28.31
C LYS A 533 10.89 -16.57 -26.87
N ARG A 534 11.83 -16.23 -25.98
CA ARG A 534 11.73 -16.53 -24.55
C ARG A 534 10.56 -15.79 -23.90
N GLU A 535 10.42 -14.49 -24.11
CA GLU A 535 9.32 -13.70 -23.57
C GLU A 535 7.95 -14.27 -23.99
N ALA A 536 7.78 -14.61 -25.27
CA ALA A 536 6.56 -15.25 -25.76
C ALA A 536 6.29 -16.62 -25.11
N GLU A 537 7.33 -17.43 -24.92
CA GLU A 537 7.21 -18.74 -24.26
C GLU A 537 6.88 -18.61 -22.76
N TYR A 538 7.51 -17.65 -22.07
CA TYR A 538 7.18 -17.32 -20.68
C TYR A 538 5.71 -16.89 -20.55
N HIS A 539 5.24 -15.95 -21.38
CA HIS A 539 3.84 -15.53 -21.39
C HIS A 539 2.89 -16.71 -21.65
N ARG A 540 3.27 -17.64 -22.55
CA ARG A 540 2.48 -18.85 -22.80
C ARG A 540 2.37 -19.74 -21.55
N ILE A 541 3.48 -19.95 -20.83
CA ILE A 541 3.51 -20.76 -19.60
C ILE A 541 2.74 -20.06 -18.47
N ALA A 542 2.98 -18.77 -18.25
CA ALA A 542 2.30 -17.95 -17.25
C ALA A 542 0.77 -17.94 -17.49
N LYS A 543 0.34 -17.77 -18.75
CA LYS A 543 -1.07 -17.88 -19.13
C LYS A 543 -1.65 -19.26 -18.85
N GLN A 544 -0.96 -20.34 -19.22
CA GLN A 544 -1.41 -21.71 -18.91
C GLN A 544 -1.52 -21.96 -17.40
N ARG A 545 -0.64 -21.37 -16.60
CA ARG A 545 -0.71 -21.40 -15.13
C ARG A 545 -1.92 -20.62 -14.62
N ALA A 546 -2.13 -19.39 -15.07
CA ALA A 546 -3.28 -18.58 -14.70
C ALA A 546 -4.61 -19.29 -15.04
N ILE A 547 -4.71 -19.93 -16.22
CA ILE A 547 -5.89 -20.74 -16.60
C ILE A 547 -6.12 -21.89 -15.61
N ARG A 548 -5.07 -22.59 -15.18
CA ARG A 548 -5.17 -23.64 -14.14
C ARG A 548 -5.64 -23.10 -12.80
N HIS A 549 -5.17 -21.91 -12.40
CA HIS A 549 -5.61 -21.24 -11.18
C HIS A 549 -7.09 -20.84 -11.24
N VAL A 550 -7.52 -20.22 -12.33
CA VAL A 550 -8.92 -19.86 -12.57
C VAL A 550 -9.81 -21.12 -12.57
N SER A 551 -9.40 -22.19 -13.26
CA SER A 551 -10.11 -23.47 -13.27
C SER A 551 -10.27 -24.05 -11.86
N THR A 552 -9.20 -24.03 -11.07
CA THR A 552 -9.18 -24.53 -9.70
C THR A 552 -10.08 -23.70 -8.79
N PHE A 553 -10.02 -22.37 -8.88
CA PHE A 553 -10.86 -21.46 -8.11
C PHE A 553 -12.36 -21.58 -8.45
N CYS A 554 -12.68 -21.76 -9.74
CA CYS A 554 -14.06 -21.91 -10.21
C CYS A 554 -14.60 -23.33 -10.05
N SER A 555 -13.77 -24.30 -9.65
CA SER A 555 -14.23 -25.68 -9.47
C SER A 555 -15.26 -25.77 -8.35
N THR A 556 -16.26 -26.63 -8.53
CA THR A 556 -17.29 -26.90 -7.50
C THR A 556 -16.70 -27.50 -6.23
N LYS A 557 -15.53 -28.13 -6.32
CA LYS A 557 -14.81 -28.72 -5.16
C LYS A 557 -14.26 -27.66 -4.23
N THR A 558 -13.72 -26.57 -4.76
CA THR A 558 -13.17 -25.47 -3.96
C THR A 558 -14.26 -24.47 -3.56
N GLY A 559 -15.28 -24.28 -4.41
CA GLY A 559 -16.39 -23.36 -4.15
C GLY A 559 -15.98 -21.88 -4.15
N GLY A 560 -14.82 -21.54 -4.71
CA GLY A 560 -14.27 -20.18 -4.68
C GLY A 560 -15.16 -19.16 -5.42
N LEU A 561 -15.55 -19.47 -6.65
CA LEU A 561 -16.47 -18.63 -7.44
C LEU A 561 -17.83 -18.47 -6.74
N ASP A 562 -18.37 -19.54 -6.16
CA ASP A 562 -19.65 -19.49 -5.46
C ASP A 562 -19.59 -18.58 -4.22
N ALA A 563 -18.52 -18.67 -3.44
CA ALA A 563 -18.28 -17.79 -2.29
C ALA A 563 -18.15 -16.31 -2.70
N MET A 564 -17.43 -16.04 -3.79
CA MET A 564 -17.28 -14.70 -4.35
C MET A 564 -18.62 -14.12 -4.82
N LEU A 565 -19.44 -14.93 -5.51
CA LEU A 565 -20.80 -14.55 -5.92
C LEU A 565 -21.73 -14.36 -4.73
N SER A 566 -21.61 -15.19 -3.68
CA SER A 566 -22.34 -15.00 -2.42
C SER A 566 -22.01 -13.66 -1.80
N CYS A 567 -20.72 -13.32 -1.70
CA CYS A 567 -20.25 -12.04 -1.18
C CYS A 567 -20.88 -10.87 -1.95
N ALA A 568 -20.82 -10.92 -3.29
CA ALA A 568 -21.36 -9.86 -4.14
C ALA A 568 -22.90 -9.74 -4.03
N ALA A 569 -23.62 -10.86 -3.94
CA ALA A 569 -25.07 -10.87 -3.81
C ALA A 569 -25.58 -10.38 -2.44
N GLN A 570 -24.77 -10.49 -1.38
CA GLN A 570 -25.17 -10.09 -0.01
C GLN A 570 -24.68 -8.70 0.40
N THR A 571 -23.51 -8.25 -0.09
CA THR A 571 -22.90 -6.99 0.35
C THR A 571 -23.80 -5.78 0.08
N ASN A 572 -23.85 -4.87 1.05
CA ASN A 572 -24.45 -3.54 0.89
C ASN A 572 -23.44 -2.53 0.30
N ASP A 573 -22.14 -2.80 0.41
CA ASP A 573 -21.08 -1.99 -0.19
C ASP A 573 -21.10 -2.21 -1.72
N HIS A 574 -21.72 -1.27 -2.44
CA HIS A 574 -21.81 -1.29 -3.91
C HIS A 574 -20.43 -1.31 -4.57
N ARG A 575 -19.49 -0.51 -4.04
CA ARG A 575 -18.13 -0.44 -4.56
C ARG A 575 -17.45 -1.80 -4.48
N LEU A 576 -17.53 -2.48 -3.32
CA LEU A 576 -17.04 -3.85 -3.20
C LEU A 576 -17.73 -4.78 -4.20
N ARG A 577 -19.05 -4.68 -4.37
CA ARG A 577 -19.79 -5.52 -5.34
C ARG A 577 -19.26 -5.34 -6.77
N ARG A 578 -19.00 -4.10 -7.18
CA ARG A 578 -18.41 -3.79 -8.49
C ARG A 578 -16.98 -4.28 -8.61
N GLU A 579 -16.14 -4.10 -7.58
CA GLU A 579 -14.76 -4.62 -7.52
C GLU A 579 -14.76 -6.15 -7.71
N LEU A 580 -15.67 -6.87 -7.03
CA LEU A 580 -15.87 -8.32 -7.20
C LEU A 580 -16.31 -8.66 -8.64
N GLY A 581 -17.29 -7.94 -9.20
CA GLY A 581 -17.77 -8.18 -10.56
C GLY A 581 -16.70 -7.96 -11.63
N LEU A 582 -15.91 -6.88 -11.50
CA LEU A 582 -14.78 -6.62 -12.38
C LEU A 582 -13.73 -7.73 -12.29
N GLN A 583 -13.44 -8.20 -11.08
CA GLN A 583 -12.49 -9.28 -10.90
C GLN A 583 -13.00 -10.60 -11.49
N ILE A 584 -14.28 -10.95 -11.34
CA ILE A 584 -14.88 -12.11 -12.02
C ILE A 584 -14.73 -11.95 -13.55
N GLY A 585 -15.05 -10.77 -14.09
CA GLY A 585 -14.87 -10.48 -15.52
C GLY A 585 -13.44 -10.74 -15.98
N ARG A 586 -12.44 -10.23 -15.25
CA ARG A 586 -11.01 -10.46 -15.53
C ARG A 586 -10.62 -11.94 -15.51
N LEU A 587 -11.10 -12.70 -14.53
CA LEU A 587 -10.84 -14.16 -14.47
C LEU A 587 -11.36 -14.86 -15.73
N MET A 588 -12.57 -14.51 -16.19
CA MET A 588 -13.17 -15.09 -17.39
C MET A 588 -12.44 -14.66 -18.66
N SER A 589 -11.94 -13.42 -18.72
CA SER A 589 -11.09 -12.95 -19.82
C SER A 589 -9.78 -13.74 -19.92
N VAL A 590 -9.15 -14.05 -18.78
CA VAL A 590 -7.90 -14.84 -18.69
C VAL A 590 -8.11 -16.31 -19.03
N TYR A 591 -9.24 -16.91 -18.61
CA TYR A 591 -9.48 -18.36 -18.76
C TYR A 591 -9.41 -18.84 -20.21
N CYS A 592 -10.03 -18.10 -21.14
CA CYS A 592 -9.87 -18.37 -22.56
C CYS A 592 -10.12 -17.12 -23.39
N GLU A 593 -9.08 -16.60 -24.06
CA GLU A 593 -9.22 -15.39 -24.89
C GLU A 593 -10.10 -15.63 -26.13
N ASN A 594 -9.95 -16.79 -26.78
CA ASN A 594 -10.49 -17.02 -28.13
C ASN A 594 -11.65 -18.01 -28.19
N ASP A 595 -11.97 -18.73 -27.10
CA ASP A 595 -13.02 -19.74 -27.09
C ASP A 595 -14.06 -19.43 -26.00
N ASN A 596 -15.20 -18.91 -26.45
CA ASN A 596 -16.34 -18.60 -25.59
C ASN A 596 -16.98 -19.86 -25.01
N ASP A 597 -16.90 -21.01 -25.69
CA ASP A 597 -17.55 -22.24 -25.25
C ASP A 597 -16.86 -22.85 -24.03
N GLU A 598 -15.53 -22.71 -23.91
CA GLU A 598 -14.81 -23.10 -22.70
C GLU A 598 -15.23 -22.27 -21.49
N VAL A 599 -15.49 -20.97 -21.66
CA VAL A 599 -16.03 -20.12 -20.58
C VAL A 599 -17.46 -20.57 -20.23
N LYS A 600 -18.32 -20.83 -21.23
CA LYS A 600 -19.68 -21.36 -20.98
C LYS A 600 -19.65 -22.66 -20.18
N LYS A 601 -18.78 -23.61 -20.55
CA LYS A 601 -18.57 -24.88 -19.82
C LYS A 601 -18.14 -24.68 -18.37
N LEU A 602 -17.36 -23.63 -18.09
CA LEU A 602 -16.91 -23.32 -16.75
C LEU A 602 -18.04 -22.78 -15.87
N VAL A 603 -18.91 -21.93 -16.43
CA VAL A 603 -19.86 -21.12 -15.65
C VAL A 603 -21.32 -21.56 -15.71
N TYR A 604 -21.72 -22.44 -16.63
CA TYR A 604 -23.15 -22.79 -16.83
C TYR A 604 -23.85 -23.33 -15.56
N ILE A 605 -23.13 -24.09 -14.72
CA ILE A 605 -23.67 -24.60 -13.44
C ILE A 605 -23.96 -23.44 -12.49
N ALA A 606 -23.07 -22.45 -12.40
CA ALA A 606 -23.26 -21.26 -11.56
C ALA A 606 -24.40 -20.35 -12.08
N LEU A 607 -24.69 -20.41 -13.37
CA LEU A 607 -25.86 -19.77 -13.99
C LEU A 607 -27.16 -20.57 -13.82
N GLY A 608 -27.12 -21.74 -13.18
CA GLY A 608 -28.30 -22.61 -13.03
C GLY A 608 -28.78 -23.24 -14.33
N CYS A 609 -27.96 -23.25 -15.38
CA CYS A 609 -28.29 -23.91 -16.65
C CYS A 609 -27.98 -25.41 -16.55
N THR A 610 -28.83 -26.24 -17.16
CA THR A 610 -28.60 -27.69 -17.23
C THR A 610 -27.55 -28.05 -18.28
N ASN A 611 -27.38 -27.24 -19.32
CA ASN A 611 -26.47 -27.51 -20.44
C ASN A 611 -25.92 -26.24 -21.08
N TRP A 612 -24.59 -26.09 -21.07
CA TRP A 612 -23.91 -24.95 -21.70
C TRP A 612 -24.13 -24.80 -23.22
N LYS A 613 -24.62 -25.85 -23.91
CA LYS A 613 -24.93 -25.84 -25.35
C LYS A 613 -26.28 -25.21 -25.70
N VAL A 614 -27.10 -24.83 -24.72
CA VAL A 614 -28.39 -24.18 -25.00
C VAL A 614 -28.15 -22.90 -25.79
N GLY A 615 -28.85 -22.73 -26.91
CA GLY A 615 -28.69 -21.58 -27.81
C GLY A 615 -27.52 -21.66 -28.80
N ASN A 616 -26.79 -22.79 -28.90
CA ASN A 616 -25.85 -22.98 -30.02
C ASN A 616 -26.64 -23.24 -31.31
N GLU A 617 -26.58 -22.29 -32.25
CA GLU A 617 -27.24 -22.39 -33.57
C GLU A 617 -26.70 -23.56 -34.42
N ASP A 618 -25.48 -24.04 -34.13
CA ASP A 618 -24.82 -25.14 -34.84
C ASP A 618 -25.23 -26.56 -34.36
N GLY A 619 -26.07 -26.66 -33.32
CA GLY A 619 -26.55 -27.92 -32.78
C GLY A 619 -27.77 -28.47 -33.51
N ASP A 620 -27.57 -29.26 -34.57
CA ASP A 620 -28.56 -30.11 -35.26
C ASP A 620 -29.95 -29.44 -35.40
N GLY A 621 -30.03 -28.50 -36.35
CA GLY A 621 -31.15 -27.59 -36.64
C GLY A 621 -32.49 -28.21 -37.04
N LYS A 622 -32.99 -29.17 -36.25
CA LYS A 622 -34.31 -29.81 -36.45
C LYS A 622 -35.32 -29.52 -35.34
N ARG A 623 -34.99 -28.76 -34.29
CA ARG A 623 -35.96 -28.44 -33.22
C ARG A 623 -36.25 -26.98 -32.92
N ALA A 624 -35.53 -26.01 -33.50
CA ALA A 624 -35.68 -24.61 -33.08
C ALA A 624 -35.98 -23.58 -34.19
N LEU A 625 -36.17 -24.00 -35.45
CA LEU A 625 -36.42 -23.08 -36.58
C LEU A 625 -37.73 -23.32 -37.34
N SER A 626 -38.63 -24.17 -36.82
CA SER A 626 -39.94 -24.42 -37.45
C SER A 626 -41.07 -23.51 -36.94
N SER A 627 -40.79 -22.37 -36.29
CA SER A 627 -41.89 -21.52 -35.78
C SER A 627 -41.69 -20.00 -35.85
N LEU A 628 -40.73 -19.47 -36.61
CA LEU A 628 -40.63 -18.01 -36.79
C LEU A 628 -40.34 -17.63 -38.25
N SER A 629 -41.33 -17.85 -39.10
CA SER A 629 -41.54 -17.02 -40.29
C SER A 629 -42.40 -15.81 -39.93
N ILE A 630 -42.08 -14.67 -40.55
CA ILE A 630 -42.54 -13.28 -40.28
C ILE A 630 -44.07 -13.04 -40.36
N GLU A 631 -44.91 -14.07 -40.53
CA GLU A 631 -46.37 -13.92 -40.71
C GLU A 631 -47.25 -14.45 -39.57
N GLU A 632 -46.68 -14.98 -38.48
CA GLU A 632 -47.46 -15.47 -37.33
C GLU A 632 -47.13 -14.68 -36.04
N LEU A 633 -47.51 -13.40 -36.04
CA LEU A 633 -47.66 -12.61 -34.82
C LEU A 633 -49.12 -12.13 -34.77
N HIS A 634 -50.02 -12.98 -34.27
CA HIS A 634 -51.21 -12.55 -33.56
C HIS A 634 -51.84 -13.71 -32.78
N ASP A 635 -52.06 -13.41 -31.49
CA ASP A 635 -53.08 -13.95 -30.58
C ASP A 635 -52.93 -15.46 -30.23
N ASP A 636 -52.37 -15.84 -29.07
CA ASP A 636 -53.24 -16.22 -27.93
C ASP A 636 -52.53 -16.40 -26.55
N ASP A 637 -51.23 -16.15 -26.38
CA ASP A 637 -50.51 -16.46 -25.11
C ASP A 637 -50.24 -15.24 -24.19
N GLU A 638 -50.95 -14.12 -24.35
CA GLU A 638 -50.72 -12.89 -23.56
C GLU A 638 -51.38 -12.84 -22.16
N ASN A 639 -52.04 -13.91 -21.67
CA ASN A 639 -52.82 -13.82 -20.42
C ASN A 639 -52.51 -14.83 -19.31
N GLU A 640 -51.36 -15.49 -19.33
CA GLU A 640 -50.81 -16.13 -18.11
C GLU A 640 -49.46 -15.51 -17.73
N VAL A 641 -49.49 -14.23 -17.33
CA VAL A 641 -48.52 -13.73 -16.36
C VAL A 641 -48.86 -14.42 -15.03
N ALA A 642 -48.52 -15.70 -14.92
CA ALA A 642 -48.44 -16.36 -13.63
C ALA A 642 -47.49 -15.49 -12.80
N GLU A 643 -48.03 -14.86 -11.77
CA GLU A 643 -47.33 -14.02 -10.82
C GLU A 643 -46.20 -14.88 -10.22
N TYR A 644 -45.00 -14.81 -10.81
CA TYR A 644 -43.84 -15.57 -10.37
C TYR A 644 -43.30 -14.85 -9.13
N ASN A 645 -44.04 -14.97 -8.04
CA ASN A 645 -43.57 -14.56 -6.73
C ASN A 645 -42.36 -15.44 -6.44
N ALA A 646 -41.18 -14.86 -6.26
CA ALA A 646 -40.06 -15.59 -5.66
C ALA A 646 -40.51 -15.98 -4.25
N GLU A 647 -41.14 -17.15 -4.10
CA GLU A 647 -41.80 -17.56 -2.86
C GLU A 647 -40.80 -17.77 -1.72
N SER A 648 -39.49 -17.79 -2.02
CA SER A 648 -38.43 -17.91 -1.01
C SER A 648 -37.28 -16.91 -1.21
N ALA A 649 -36.76 -16.37 -0.10
CA ALA A 649 -35.54 -15.56 -0.08
C ALA A 649 -34.32 -16.30 -0.68
N SER A 650 -34.32 -17.64 -0.64
CA SER A 650 -33.28 -18.50 -1.22
C SER A 650 -33.26 -18.45 -2.75
N GLU A 651 -34.43 -18.37 -3.38
CA GLU A 651 -34.56 -18.24 -4.83
C GLU A 651 -34.05 -16.88 -5.29
N MET A 652 -34.49 -15.79 -4.65
CA MET A 652 -34.01 -14.43 -4.91
C MET A 652 -32.47 -14.33 -4.76
N PHE A 653 -31.91 -15.00 -3.74
CA PHE A 653 -30.46 -15.05 -3.56
C PHE A 653 -29.74 -15.74 -4.73
N SER A 654 -30.31 -16.82 -5.26
CA SER A 654 -29.78 -17.53 -6.42
C SER A 654 -29.87 -16.67 -7.68
N ILE A 655 -30.98 -15.95 -7.88
CA ILE A 655 -31.14 -15.01 -9.00
C ILE A 655 -30.08 -13.91 -8.93
N LYS A 656 -29.84 -13.31 -7.76
CA LYS A 656 -28.79 -12.29 -7.56
C LYS A 656 -27.40 -12.80 -7.93
N LYS A 657 -27.07 -14.05 -7.60
CA LYS A 657 -25.78 -14.67 -7.98
C LYS A 657 -25.64 -14.80 -9.50
N ARG A 658 -26.66 -15.34 -10.18
CA ARG A 658 -26.69 -15.45 -11.65
C ARG A 658 -26.56 -14.09 -12.32
N ALA A 659 -27.27 -13.12 -11.77
CA ALA A 659 -27.29 -11.75 -12.22
C ALA A 659 -25.92 -11.08 -12.10
N GLN A 660 -25.27 -11.19 -10.94
CA GLN A 660 -23.93 -10.68 -10.73
C GLN A 660 -22.90 -11.35 -11.67
N LEU A 661 -22.97 -12.67 -11.84
CA LEU A 661 -22.10 -13.39 -12.76
C LEU A 661 -22.30 -12.90 -14.20
N THR A 662 -23.54 -12.65 -14.60
CA THR A 662 -23.89 -12.15 -15.94
C THR A 662 -23.40 -10.72 -16.17
N ALA A 663 -23.57 -9.82 -15.20
CA ALA A 663 -22.99 -8.47 -15.26
C ALA A 663 -21.46 -8.54 -15.43
N SER A 664 -20.81 -9.43 -14.69
CA SER A 664 -19.35 -9.65 -14.76
C SER A 664 -18.92 -10.20 -16.13
N LEU A 665 -19.69 -11.14 -16.70
CA LEU A 665 -19.46 -11.69 -18.03
C LEU A 665 -19.67 -10.63 -19.11
N LEU A 666 -20.67 -9.74 -19.01
CA LEU A 666 -20.87 -8.65 -19.96
C LEU A 666 -19.67 -7.70 -20.02
N LEU A 667 -18.97 -7.51 -18.90
CA LEU A 667 -17.76 -6.68 -18.82
C LEU A 667 -16.50 -7.40 -19.32
N GLY A 668 -16.33 -8.69 -19.00
CA GLY A 668 -15.11 -9.45 -19.33
C GLY A 668 -15.16 -10.26 -20.62
N LYS A 669 -16.33 -10.81 -20.96
CA LYS A 669 -16.63 -11.70 -22.10
C LYS A 669 -18.04 -11.41 -22.66
N PRO A 670 -18.24 -10.28 -23.36
CA PRO A 670 -19.57 -9.78 -23.74
C PRO A 670 -20.49 -10.82 -24.39
N GLU A 671 -19.97 -11.61 -25.34
CA GLU A 671 -20.74 -12.66 -26.03
C GLU A 671 -21.24 -13.76 -25.08
N VAL A 672 -20.43 -14.15 -24.09
CA VAL A 672 -20.84 -15.12 -23.07
C VAL A 672 -21.85 -14.49 -22.10
N GLY A 673 -21.69 -13.21 -21.78
CA GLY A 673 -22.66 -12.47 -20.97
C GLY A 673 -24.03 -12.36 -21.65
N ILE A 674 -24.05 -12.13 -22.96
CA ILE A 674 -25.29 -12.13 -23.75
C ILE A 674 -25.93 -13.51 -23.78
N TRP A 675 -25.13 -14.55 -24.06
CA TRP A 675 -25.60 -15.93 -23.99
C TRP A 675 -26.18 -16.26 -22.61
N ALA A 676 -25.52 -15.84 -21.53
CA ALA A 676 -26.00 -16.05 -20.18
C ALA A 676 -27.37 -15.38 -19.95
N LEU A 677 -27.52 -14.12 -20.39
CA LEU A 677 -28.77 -13.38 -20.25
C LEU A 677 -29.93 -13.96 -21.09
N LYS A 678 -29.64 -14.48 -22.29
CA LYS A 678 -30.66 -15.07 -23.17
C LYS A 678 -31.06 -16.49 -22.80
N HIS A 679 -30.07 -17.31 -22.48
CA HIS A 679 -30.19 -18.77 -22.46
C HIS A 679 -29.66 -19.39 -21.17
N GLY A 680 -28.68 -18.76 -20.54
CA GLY A 680 -27.95 -19.35 -19.42
C GLY A 680 -28.70 -19.32 -18.08
N TRP A 681 -29.68 -18.45 -17.85
CA TRP A 681 -30.40 -18.42 -16.57
C TRP A 681 -31.53 -19.44 -16.58
N SER A 682 -31.47 -20.43 -15.68
CA SER A 682 -32.56 -21.39 -15.43
C SER A 682 -33.24 -21.89 -16.71
N ASP A 683 -32.42 -22.24 -17.72
CA ASP A 683 -32.82 -22.70 -19.06
C ASP A 683 -33.70 -21.70 -19.87
N SER A 684 -33.18 -20.48 -20.08
CA SER A 684 -33.77 -19.38 -20.90
C SER A 684 -34.80 -18.47 -20.19
N ASN A 685 -34.73 -18.34 -18.87
CA ASN A 685 -35.57 -17.43 -18.07
C ASN A 685 -34.91 -16.08 -17.73
N GLY A 686 -33.77 -15.74 -18.33
CA GLY A 686 -32.94 -14.60 -17.90
C GLY A 686 -33.65 -13.24 -17.94
N VAL A 687 -34.45 -12.97 -18.97
CA VAL A 687 -35.23 -11.71 -19.06
C VAL A 687 -36.32 -11.66 -18.00
N LYS A 688 -37.02 -12.76 -17.73
CA LYS A 688 -38.08 -12.83 -16.72
C LYS A 688 -37.52 -12.61 -15.31
N GLU A 689 -36.43 -13.30 -14.99
CA GLU A 689 -35.73 -13.15 -13.72
C GLU A 689 -35.09 -11.76 -13.55
N LEU A 690 -34.63 -11.12 -14.65
CA LEU A 690 -34.16 -9.73 -14.61
C LEU A 690 -35.30 -8.77 -14.26
N LYS A 691 -36.49 -8.92 -14.86
CA LYS A 691 -37.69 -8.14 -14.49
C LYS A 691 -38.03 -8.34 -13.00
N LEU A 692 -37.97 -9.57 -12.52
CA LEU A 692 -38.20 -9.90 -11.12
C LEU A 692 -37.20 -9.20 -10.18
N LEU A 693 -35.91 -9.11 -10.55
CA LEU A 693 -34.93 -8.34 -9.76
C LEU A 693 -35.27 -6.86 -9.68
N ILE A 694 -35.70 -6.28 -10.81
CA ILE A 694 -36.07 -4.86 -10.90
C ILE A 694 -37.27 -4.56 -10.01
N SER A 695 -38.29 -5.41 -10.02
CA SER A 695 -39.52 -5.21 -9.24
C SER A 695 -39.46 -5.77 -7.80
N SER A 696 -38.32 -6.31 -7.35
CA SER A 696 -38.19 -7.03 -6.07
C SER A 696 -38.26 -6.15 -4.81
N ASN A 697 -38.20 -4.83 -4.94
CA ASN A 697 -38.05 -3.86 -3.85
C ASN A 697 -36.83 -4.10 -2.92
N ASP A 698 -35.94 -5.05 -3.25
CA ASP A 698 -34.67 -5.25 -2.56
C ASP A 698 -33.61 -4.42 -3.27
N SER A 699 -33.15 -3.34 -2.63
CA SER A 699 -32.19 -2.41 -3.22
C SER A 699 -30.90 -3.09 -3.70
N ARG A 700 -30.50 -4.23 -3.12
CA ARG A 700 -29.34 -5.00 -3.63
C ARG A 700 -29.67 -5.71 -4.94
N ALA A 701 -30.85 -6.33 -5.04
CA ALA A 701 -31.30 -6.95 -6.28
C ALA A 701 -31.44 -5.92 -7.40
N MET A 702 -32.13 -4.80 -7.12
CA MET A 702 -32.31 -3.69 -8.06
C MET A 702 -30.97 -3.09 -8.49
N SER A 703 -30.02 -2.96 -7.56
CA SER A 703 -28.67 -2.49 -7.88
C SER A 703 -27.90 -3.47 -8.78
N ILE A 704 -28.01 -4.78 -8.56
CA ILE A 704 -27.41 -5.78 -9.48
C ILE A 704 -28.09 -5.74 -10.85
N ALA A 705 -29.42 -5.59 -10.91
CA ALA A 705 -30.14 -5.41 -12.17
C ALA A 705 -29.67 -4.16 -12.92
N SER A 706 -29.45 -3.05 -12.19
CA SER A 706 -28.90 -1.80 -12.70
C SER A 706 -27.51 -2.00 -13.34
N GLU A 707 -26.64 -2.80 -12.71
CA GLU A 707 -25.34 -3.19 -13.28
C GLU A 707 -25.51 -3.98 -14.60
N ILE A 708 -26.44 -4.93 -14.66
CA ILE A 708 -26.70 -5.73 -15.87
C ILE A 708 -27.13 -4.83 -17.02
N VAL A 709 -28.15 -3.98 -16.83
CA VAL A 709 -28.69 -3.17 -17.93
C VAL A 709 -27.67 -2.13 -18.41
N SER A 710 -26.85 -1.59 -17.51
CA SER A 710 -25.73 -0.70 -17.84
C SER A 710 -24.64 -1.42 -18.65
N ALA A 711 -24.22 -2.61 -18.21
CA ALA A 711 -23.21 -3.41 -18.93
C ALA A 711 -23.75 -3.88 -20.29
N ALA A 712 -24.96 -4.43 -20.34
CA ALA A 712 -25.59 -4.95 -21.55
C ALA A 712 -25.83 -3.85 -22.59
N SER A 713 -26.23 -2.63 -22.20
CA SER A 713 -26.47 -1.54 -23.16
C SER A 713 -25.20 -1.10 -23.91
N SER A 714 -24.03 -1.40 -23.34
CA SER A 714 -22.73 -1.18 -23.96
C SER A 714 -22.40 -2.21 -25.04
N VAL A 715 -23.12 -3.34 -25.09
CA VAL A 715 -22.93 -4.41 -26.07
C VAL A 715 -24.01 -4.35 -27.15
N GLU A 716 -23.61 -4.13 -28.40
CA GLU A 716 -24.53 -3.87 -29.51
C GLU A 716 -25.57 -4.98 -29.72
N SER A 717 -25.15 -6.24 -29.67
CA SER A 717 -26.01 -7.42 -29.83
C SER A 717 -26.99 -7.65 -28.66
N ALA A 718 -26.80 -6.97 -27.51
CA ALA A 718 -27.73 -7.00 -26.38
C ALA A 718 -28.80 -5.89 -26.43
N ARG A 719 -28.56 -4.82 -27.19
CA ARG A 719 -29.46 -3.64 -27.23
C ARG A 719 -30.90 -3.94 -27.64
N PRO A 720 -31.20 -4.84 -28.59
CA PRO A 720 -32.58 -5.16 -28.95
C PRO A 720 -33.40 -5.70 -27.77
N PHE A 721 -32.76 -6.47 -26.88
CA PHE A 721 -33.42 -7.04 -25.70
C PHE A 721 -33.75 -5.97 -24.66
N LEU A 722 -32.82 -5.02 -24.47
CA LEU A 722 -33.03 -3.90 -23.54
C LEU A 722 -34.06 -2.90 -24.07
N ALA A 723 -34.16 -2.72 -25.40
CA ALA A 723 -35.17 -1.86 -26.00
C ALA A 723 -36.60 -2.29 -25.63
N THR A 724 -36.85 -3.60 -25.45
CA THR A 724 -38.13 -4.10 -24.95
C THR A 724 -38.38 -3.66 -23.51
N LEU A 725 -37.39 -3.77 -22.61
CA LEU A 725 -37.51 -3.33 -21.22
C LEU A 725 -37.74 -1.81 -21.09
N VAL A 726 -37.13 -1.02 -21.97
CA VAL A 726 -37.36 0.43 -22.05
C VAL A 726 -38.80 0.71 -22.50
N LYS A 727 -39.27 0.04 -23.55
CA LYS A 727 -40.64 0.23 -24.08
C LYS A 727 -41.73 -0.19 -23.10
N GLU A 728 -41.48 -1.21 -22.30
CA GLU A 728 -42.40 -1.71 -21.27
C GLU A 728 -42.41 -0.83 -20.00
N GLY A 729 -41.57 0.22 -19.91
CA GLY A 729 -41.45 1.06 -18.72
C GLY A 729 -40.77 0.38 -17.54
N THR A 730 -40.21 -0.82 -17.71
CA THR A 730 -39.63 -1.60 -16.59
C THR A 730 -38.45 -0.89 -15.92
N LEU A 731 -37.69 -0.07 -16.66
CA LEU A 731 -36.55 0.65 -16.10
C LEU A 731 -36.96 1.87 -15.25
N GLU A 732 -38.22 2.31 -15.30
CA GLU A 732 -38.72 3.43 -14.51
C GLU A 732 -38.59 3.14 -13.00
N ASP A 733 -38.87 1.91 -12.59
CA ASP A 733 -38.70 1.44 -11.20
C ASP A 733 -37.26 1.65 -10.69
N LEU A 734 -36.26 1.44 -11.55
CA LEU A 734 -34.86 1.67 -11.20
C LEU A 734 -34.53 3.17 -11.21
N LEU A 735 -35.07 3.93 -12.16
CA LEU A 735 -34.81 5.36 -12.32
C LEU A 735 -35.37 6.21 -11.18
N ILE A 736 -36.50 5.85 -10.58
CA ILE A 736 -37.10 6.62 -9.48
C ILE A 736 -36.58 6.20 -8.10
N HIS A 737 -35.71 5.19 -8.05
CA HIS A 737 -35.21 4.63 -6.80
C HIS A 737 -34.35 5.65 -6.02
N PRO A 738 -34.46 5.78 -4.67
CA PRO A 738 -33.73 6.80 -3.91
C PRO A 738 -32.21 6.62 -3.88
N HIS A 739 -31.69 5.40 -3.98
CA HIS A 739 -30.24 5.17 -4.07
C HIS A 739 -29.66 5.44 -5.47
N ALA A 740 -28.67 6.32 -5.53
CA ALA A 740 -27.97 6.72 -6.76
C ALA A 740 -27.39 5.53 -7.54
N ASP A 741 -26.82 4.54 -6.87
CA ASP A 741 -26.25 3.35 -7.53
C ASP A 741 -27.31 2.54 -8.29
N VAL A 742 -28.55 2.49 -7.79
CA VAL A 742 -29.67 1.81 -8.46
C VAL A 742 -30.12 2.60 -9.69
N ARG A 743 -30.27 3.93 -9.57
CA ARG A 743 -30.67 4.80 -10.70
C ARG A 743 -29.62 4.82 -11.82
N SER A 744 -28.35 4.85 -11.44
CA SER A 744 -27.24 5.15 -12.35
C SER A 744 -27.16 4.22 -13.56
N GLY A 745 -27.35 2.91 -13.37
CA GLY A 745 -27.27 1.94 -14.45
C GLY A 745 -28.48 1.98 -15.38
N ALA A 746 -29.67 2.26 -14.85
CA ALA A 746 -30.87 2.49 -15.65
C ALA A 746 -30.75 3.77 -16.49
N ALA A 747 -30.25 4.85 -15.90
CA ALA A 747 -29.97 6.10 -16.62
C ALA A 747 -28.94 5.89 -17.75
N SER A 748 -27.84 5.18 -17.47
CA SER A 748 -26.84 4.79 -18.48
C SER A 748 -27.45 3.95 -19.61
N CYS A 749 -28.30 2.97 -19.27
CA CYS A 749 -29.01 2.14 -20.24
C CYS A 749 -29.94 2.97 -21.13
N MET A 750 -30.78 3.81 -20.54
CA MET A 750 -31.73 4.65 -21.29
C MET A 750 -31.02 5.65 -22.20
N ALA A 751 -29.95 6.30 -21.73
CA ALA A 751 -29.15 7.20 -22.55
C ALA A 751 -28.56 6.50 -23.78
N LYS A 752 -27.99 5.30 -23.59
CA LYS A 752 -27.36 4.51 -24.68
C LYS A 752 -28.39 3.96 -25.67
N ILE A 753 -29.50 3.42 -25.17
CA ILE A 753 -30.52 2.79 -26.01
C ILE A 753 -31.37 3.83 -26.70
N GLY A 754 -31.87 4.84 -25.99
CA GLY A 754 -32.82 5.80 -26.55
C GLY A 754 -32.22 6.74 -27.59
N LEU A 755 -30.90 7.02 -27.54
CA LEU A 755 -30.18 7.68 -28.64
C LEU A 755 -30.05 6.76 -29.87
N ALA A 756 -29.83 5.47 -29.66
CA ALA A 756 -29.66 4.49 -30.75
C ALA A 756 -30.99 4.15 -31.43
N SER A 757 -32.09 4.01 -30.67
CA SER A 757 -33.43 3.68 -31.17
C SER A 757 -34.19 4.88 -31.73
N LYS A 758 -33.65 6.10 -31.61
CA LYS A 758 -34.35 7.38 -31.85
C LYS A 758 -35.60 7.58 -30.99
N SER A 759 -35.90 6.71 -30.01
CA SER A 759 -37.10 6.84 -29.16
C SER A 759 -37.02 8.04 -28.22
N LEU A 760 -35.84 8.30 -27.63
CA LEU A 760 -35.58 9.54 -26.85
C LEU A 760 -35.41 10.78 -27.73
N SER A 761 -35.41 10.66 -29.07
CA SER A 761 -35.08 11.79 -29.94
C SER A 761 -36.26 12.72 -30.21
N THR A 762 -37.47 12.32 -29.86
CA THR A 762 -38.71 13.06 -30.15
C THR A 762 -39.31 13.76 -28.93
N ASP A 763 -39.01 13.32 -27.70
CA ASP A 763 -39.52 13.93 -26.47
C ASP A 763 -38.40 14.67 -25.72
N GLU A 764 -38.46 15.99 -25.71
CA GLU A 764 -37.53 16.82 -24.95
C GLU A 764 -37.72 16.66 -23.43
N GLY A 765 -38.92 16.28 -22.97
CA GLY A 765 -39.23 16.06 -21.55
C GLY A 765 -38.43 14.90 -20.96
N GLU A 766 -38.48 13.72 -21.59
CA GLU A 766 -37.73 12.53 -21.15
C GLU A 766 -36.21 12.78 -21.10
N VAL A 767 -35.69 13.55 -22.06
CA VAL A 767 -34.26 13.91 -22.09
C VAL A 767 -33.89 14.89 -20.97
N VAL A 768 -34.80 15.79 -20.58
CA VAL A 768 -34.59 16.69 -19.43
C VAL A 768 -34.64 15.93 -18.11
N GLU A 769 -35.57 15.00 -17.93
CA GLU A 769 -35.62 14.14 -16.75
C GLU A 769 -34.34 13.31 -16.60
N LEU A 770 -33.84 12.75 -17.70
CA LEU A 770 -32.58 12.00 -17.70
C LEU A 770 -31.36 12.90 -17.45
N LEU A 771 -31.42 14.16 -17.90
CA LEU A 771 -30.41 15.18 -17.59
C LEU A 771 -30.41 15.51 -16.09
N ASP A 772 -31.59 15.64 -15.48
CA ASP A 772 -31.73 15.90 -14.03
C ASP A 772 -31.11 14.75 -13.23
N VAL A 773 -31.46 13.51 -13.55
CA VAL A 773 -30.86 12.32 -12.93
C VAL A 773 -29.34 12.32 -13.12
N ALA A 774 -28.84 12.59 -14.34
CA ALA A 774 -27.40 12.57 -14.60
C ALA A 774 -26.64 13.63 -13.78
N ILE A 775 -27.24 14.80 -13.58
CA ILE A 775 -26.66 15.86 -12.76
C ILE A 775 -26.71 15.48 -11.29
N GLU A 776 -27.83 14.96 -10.78
CA GLU A 776 -27.93 14.44 -9.41
C GLU A 776 -26.83 13.42 -9.10
N LEU A 777 -26.53 12.50 -10.03
CA LEU A 777 -25.47 11.51 -9.87
C LEU A 777 -24.07 12.12 -9.71
N LEU A 778 -23.83 13.35 -10.19
CA LEU A 778 -22.55 14.07 -9.97
C LEU A 778 -22.44 14.64 -8.55
N PHE A 779 -23.56 14.87 -7.89
CA PHE A 779 -23.67 15.37 -6.54
C PHE A 779 -23.91 14.18 -5.62
N GLU A 780 -22.90 13.30 -5.52
CA GLU A 780 -22.89 12.24 -4.52
C GLU A 780 -23.34 12.77 -3.16
N GLU A 781 -24.33 12.09 -2.57
CA GLU A 781 -24.68 12.28 -1.18
C GLU A 781 -23.44 11.83 -0.37
N GLU A 782 -22.67 12.76 0.19
CA GLU A 782 -21.90 12.46 1.39
C GLU A 782 -22.93 11.93 2.39
N GLU A 783 -23.04 10.61 2.51
CA GLU A 783 -24.04 9.95 3.35
C GLU A 783 -24.13 10.74 4.65
N GLY A 784 -25.32 11.29 4.89
CA GLY A 784 -25.65 12.02 6.09
C GLY A 784 -25.54 11.08 7.27
N ASP A 785 -24.33 10.89 7.77
CA ASP A 785 -24.05 10.35 9.09
C ASP A 785 -24.39 11.46 10.09
N PHE A 786 -25.69 11.72 10.17
CA PHE A 786 -26.32 12.60 11.15
C PHE A 786 -25.98 12.07 12.55
N LYS A 787 -25.24 12.88 13.31
CA LYS A 787 -25.17 12.92 14.80
C LYS A 787 -24.15 12.06 15.55
N ASP A 788 -22.89 11.99 15.12
CA ASP A 788 -21.82 11.74 16.11
C ASP A 788 -20.63 12.68 15.98
N GLU A 789 -20.89 13.96 16.31
CA GLU A 789 -19.91 15.05 16.36
C GLU A 789 -18.77 14.78 17.37
N THR A 790 -18.97 13.83 18.30
CA THR A 790 -18.05 13.55 19.41
C THR A 790 -16.81 12.72 19.02
N ARG A 791 -16.82 12.02 17.88
CA ARG A 791 -15.67 11.19 17.43
C ARG A 791 -14.68 11.90 16.50
N ARG A 792 -14.98 13.11 16.02
CA ARG A 792 -14.13 13.83 15.05
C ARG A 792 -12.86 14.47 15.65
N LEU A 793 -12.75 14.61 16.97
CA LEU A 793 -11.58 15.24 17.60
C LEU A 793 -10.34 14.34 17.74
N ALA A 794 -10.42 13.03 17.47
CA ALA A 794 -9.28 12.11 17.57
C ALA A 794 -8.66 11.68 16.23
N LYS A 795 -9.18 12.15 15.09
CA LYS A 795 -8.73 11.75 13.76
C LYS A 795 -8.34 12.96 12.90
N GLN A 796 -7.52 13.84 13.47
CA GLN A 796 -7.06 15.08 12.83
C GLN A 796 -5.59 14.98 12.38
N VAL A 797 -5.21 13.91 11.66
CA VAL A 797 -3.99 13.86 10.82
C VAL A 797 -4.22 12.91 9.63
N SER A 798 -5.11 13.26 8.72
CA SER A 798 -5.06 12.83 7.31
C SER A 798 -6.05 13.68 6.53
N SER A 799 -5.54 14.61 5.74
CA SER A 799 -6.24 15.43 4.75
C SER A 799 -7.42 14.67 4.14
N SER A 800 -8.64 15.20 4.31
CA SER A 800 -9.87 14.76 3.67
C SER A 800 -9.76 14.92 2.16
N LYS A 801 -9.13 13.95 1.50
CA LYS A 801 -9.27 13.73 0.07
C LYS A 801 -10.72 13.26 -0.11
N VAL A 802 -11.58 14.11 -0.64
CA VAL A 802 -12.94 13.75 -1.07
C VAL A 802 -12.82 12.44 -1.86
N ALA A 803 -13.62 11.42 -1.52
CA ALA A 803 -13.59 10.12 -2.17
C ALA A 803 -14.17 10.23 -3.60
N LEU A 804 -13.41 10.86 -4.51
CA LEU A 804 -13.85 11.37 -5.80
C LEU A 804 -14.08 10.29 -6.89
N GLY A 805 -14.63 9.12 -6.53
CA GLY A 805 -14.69 7.96 -7.43
C GLY A 805 -15.86 7.01 -7.19
N SER A 806 -17.06 7.53 -6.94
CA SER A 806 -18.25 6.67 -6.97
C SER A 806 -18.56 6.19 -8.39
N THR A 807 -19.13 5.00 -8.46
CA THR A 807 -19.66 4.41 -9.69
C THR A 807 -20.84 5.20 -10.25
N SER A 808 -21.65 5.79 -9.37
CA SER A 808 -22.79 6.62 -9.72
C SER A 808 -22.34 7.89 -10.46
N MET A 809 -21.29 8.55 -9.97
CA MET A 809 -20.70 9.74 -10.59
C MET A 809 -20.07 9.42 -11.95
N GLU A 810 -19.31 8.32 -12.07
CA GLU A 810 -18.78 7.86 -13.36
C GLU A 810 -19.89 7.67 -14.40
N ARG A 811 -21.01 7.06 -13.99
CA ARG A 811 -22.19 6.89 -14.84
C ARG A 811 -22.91 8.21 -15.12
N GLY A 812 -22.95 9.15 -14.16
CA GLY A 812 -23.48 10.49 -14.39
C GLY A 812 -22.71 11.22 -15.49
N VAL A 813 -21.37 11.17 -15.46
CA VAL A 813 -20.50 11.69 -16.52
C VAL A 813 -20.74 10.96 -17.84
N GLU A 814 -20.87 9.62 -17.82
CA GLU A 814 -21.17 8.83 -19.01
C GLU A 814 -22.50 9.25 -19.65
N VAL A 815 -23.58 9.31 -18.86
CA VAL A 815 -24.91 9.72 -19.32
C VAL A 815 -24.84 11.12 -19.91
N LEU A 816 -24.20 12.08 -19.23
CA LEU A 816 -24.02 13.43 -19.75
C LEU A 816 -23.26 13.45 -21.08
N ALA A 817 -22.22 12.64 -21.24
CA ALA A 817 -21.47 12.57 -22.49
C ALA A 817 -22.36 12.14 -23.67
N TYR A 818 -23.37 11.30 -23.42
CA TYR A 818 -24.39 10.94 -24.41
C TYR A 818 -25.41 12.08 -24.64
N LEU A 819 -25.95 12.68 -23.58
CA LEU A 819 -27.00 13.71 -23.68
C LEU A 819 -26.49 15.02 -24.31
N VAL A 820 -25.22 15.39 -24.06
CA VAL A 820 -24.57 16.61 -24.58
C VAL A 820 -24.47 16.63 -26.12
N SER A 821 -24.75 15.49 -26.79
CA SER A 821 -24.94 15.46 -28.24
C SER A 821 -26.12 16.32 -28.74
N LYS A 822 -27.09 16.66 -27.87
CA LYS A 822 -28.27 17.48 -28.19
C LYS A 822 -28.02 18.96 -27.89
N THR A 823 -28.35 19.85 -28.82
CA THR A 823 -28.10 21.30 -28.69
C THR A 823 -28.70 21.91 -27.43
N PHE A 824 -29.98 21.65 -27.15
CA PHE A 824 -30.65 22.24 -25.99
C PHE A 824 -30.01 21.80 -24.65
N VAL A 825 -29.46 20.58 -24.60
CA VAL A 825 -28.69 20.09 -23.44
C VAL A 825 -27.38 20.86 -23.31
N LYS A 826 -26.66 21.10 -24.42
CA LYS A 826 -25.46 21.95 -24.43
C LYS A 826 -25.76 23.34 -23.87
N GLU A 827 -26.88 23.95 -24.28
CA GLU A 827 -27.30 25.28 -23.82
C GLU A 827 -27.67 25.28 -22.34
N LYS A 828 -28.43 24.29 -21.86
CA LYS A 828 -28.75 24.15 -20.43
C LYS A 828 -27.49 24.04 -19.58
N ILE A 829 -26.57 23.13 -19.92
CA ILE A 829 -25.33 22.95 -19.14
C ILE A 829 -24.48 24.22 -19.17
N ALA A 830 -24.27 24.83 -20.35
CA ALA A 830 -23.47 26.04 -20.47
C ALA A 830 -24.08 27.24 -19.72
N SER A 831 -25.41 27.37 -19.68
CA SER A 831 -26.12 28.43 -18.94
C SER A 831 -26.14 28.25 -17.43
N GLY A 832 -25.55 27.16 -16.91
CA GLY A 832 -25.44 26.91 -15.47
C GLY A 832 -26.69 26.28 -14.88
N TYR A 833 -27.32 25.36 -15.61
CA TYR A 833 -28.50 24.62 -15.14
C TYR A 833 -28.26 23.92 -13.78
N VAL A 834 -29.28 24.02 -12.93
CA VAL A 834 -29.39 23.41 -11.60
C VAL A 834 -30.76 22.70 -11.56
N PRO A 835 -30.81 21.39 -11.33
CA PRO A 835 -32.08 20.68 -11.16
C PRO A 835 -32.85 21.21 -9.94
N ASP A 836 -34.18 21.29 -10.03
CA ASP A 836 -35.04 21.80 -8.95
C ASP A 836 -34.95 20.99 -7.65
N VAL A 837 -34.52 19.73 -7.74
CA VAL A 837 -34.40 18.77 -6.63
C VAL A 837 -32.98 18.73 -6.03
N SER A 838 -32.05 19.57 -6.51
CA SER A 838 -30.63 19.51 -6.14
C SER A 838 -30.40 19.71 -4.62
N PRO A 839 -29.54 18.89 -3.98
CA PRO A 839 -29.24 19.00 -2.55
C PRO A 839 -28.56 20.34 -2.25
N THR A 840 -28.85 20.88 -1.06
CA THR A 840 -28.44 22.12 -0.33
C THR A 840 -27.29 23.04 -0.83
N THR A 841 -26.42 22.64 -1.75
CA THR A 841 -25.38 23.45 -2.38
C THR A 841 -25.77 23.95 -3.79
N PRO A 842 -25.78 25.27 -4.05
CA PRO A 842 -26.30 25.86 -5.29
C PRO A 842 -25.33 25.80 -6.48
N LYS A 843 -24.53 24.73 -6.63
CA LYS A 843 -23.57 24.64 -7.74
C LYS A 843 -24.27 24.22 -9.02
N SER A 844 -23.92 24.87 -10.13
CA SER A 844 -24.40 24.45 -11.45
C SER A 844 -23.73 23.16 -11.92
N ALA A 845 -24.39 22.45 -12.85
CA ALA A 845 -23.82 21.25 -13.47
C ALA A 845 -22.41 21.50 -14.04
N LEU A 846 -22.21 22.64 -14.73
CA LEU A 846 -20.92 23.01 -15.29
C LEU A 846 -19.85 23.25 -14.22
N GLN A 847 -20.19 23.94 -13.13
CA GLN A 847 -19.26 24.15 -12.01
C GLN A 847 -18.85 22.82 -11.37
N ARG A 848 -19.79 21.89 -11.23
CA ARG A 848 -19.52 20.57 -10.67
C ARG A 848 -18.61 19.73 -11.58
N LEU A 849 -18.85 19.74 -12.89
CA LEU A 849 -17.97 19.07 -13.87
C LEU A 849 -16.53 19.62 -13.81
N VAL A 850 -16.37 20.94 -13.67
CA VAL A 850 -15.05 21.59 -13.53
C VAL A 850 -14.37 21.17 -12.22
N GLU A 851 -15.10 21.12 -11.11
CA GLU A 851 -14.58 20.66 -9.83
C GLU A 851 -14.10 19.20 -9.90
N ILE A 852 -14.91 18.31 -10.48
CA ILE A 852 -14.53 16.90 -10.67
C ILE A 852 -13.26 16.81 -11.51
N ALA A 853 -13.20 17.53 -12.64
CA ALA A 853 -12.03 17.56 -13.51
C ALA A 853 -10.74 18.06 -12.82
N CYS A 854 -10.85 19.00 -11.88
CA CYS A 854 -9.71 19.55 -11.15
C CYS A 854 -9.20 18.66 -10.02
N CYS A 855 -10.06 17.79 -9.49
CA CYS A 855 -9.75 16.92 -8.34
C CYS A 855 -9.40 15.48 -8.74
N LEU A 856 -9.50 15.16 -10.03
CA LEU A 856 -9.25 13.84 -10.59
C LEU A 856 -7.82 13.34 -10.33
N SER A 857 -7.68 12.04 -10.04
CA SER A 857 -6.39 11.39 -9.83
C SER A 857 -5.90 10.70 -11.11
N ASN A 858 -4.59 10.41 -11.20
CA ASN A 858 -3.98 9.81 -12.40
C ASN A 858 -4.55 8.42 -12.78
N SER A 859 -5.31 7.76 -11.89
CA SER A 859 -5.90 6.44 -12.14
C SER A 859 -7.22 6.45 -12.93
N ASP A 860 -7.88 7.61 -13.06
CA ASP A 860 -9.31 7.66 -13.44
C ASP A 860 -9.49 8.05 -14.91
N SER A 861 -8.79 7.33 -15.79
CA SER A 861 -8.65 7.68 -17.22
C SER A 861 -9.98 7.73 -17.99
N HIS A 862 -10.96 6.90 -17.63
CA HIS A 862 -12.29 6.86 -18.28
C HIS A 862 -13.15 8.08 -17.95
N MET A 863 -13.18 8.51 -16.68
CA MET A 863 -13.92 9.71 -16.28
C MET A 863 -13.27 10.96 -16.88
N ALA A 864 -11.93 11.01 -16.90
CA ALA A 864 -11.19 12.07 -17.59
C ALA A 864 -11.56 12.18 -19.09
N TYR A 865 -11.65 11.04 -19.78
CA TYR A 865 -12.11 10.98 -21.17
C TYR A 865 -13.54 11.50 -21.33
N GLY A 866 -14.46 11.07 -20.46
CA GLY A 866 -15.85 11.53 -20.46
C GLY A 866 -15.99 13.03 -20.27
N LEU A 867 -15.29 13.60 -19.28
CA LEU A 867 -15.27 15.04 -18.99
C LEU A 867 -14.68 15.85 -20.15
N ALA A 868 -13.54 15.41 -20.70
CA ALA A 868 -12.95 16.03 -21.88
C ALA A 868 -13.92 15.98 -23.07
N GLY A 869 -14.62 14.85 -23.26
CA GLY A 869 -15.67 14.68 -24.26
C GLY A 869 -16.82 15.66 -24.08
N ILE A 870 -17.33 15.83 -22.86
CA ILE A 870 -18.41 16.78 -22.56
C ILE A 870 -17.99 18.21 -22.90
N PHE A 871 -16.84 18.68 -22.39
CA PHE A 871 -16.37 20.05 -22.67
C PHE A 871 -16.15 20.28 -24.17
N ASN A 872 -15.58 19.28 -24.85
CA ASN A 872 -15.35 19.31 -26.29
C ASN A 872 -16.66 19.41 -27.09
N LEU A 873 -17.71 18.66 -26.69
CA LEU A 873 -19.00 18.64 -27.37
C LEU A 873 -19.84 19.91 -27.10
N ILE A 874 -19.71 20.54 -25.93
CA ILE A 874 -20.37 21.83 -25.65
C ILE A 874 -19.76 22.95 -26.52
N ALA A 875 -18.44 22.90 -26.75
CA ALA A 875 -17.69 23.91 -27.50
C ALA A 875 -17.82 23.81 -29.04
N VAL A 876 -18.69 22.96 -29.57
CA VAL A 876 -18.83 22.73 -31.02
C VAL A 876 -20.30 22.65 -31.45
N SER A 877 -20.58 23.04 -32.69
CA SER A 877 -21.90 22.80 -33.29
C SER A 877 -22.05 21.37 -33.79
N ILE A 878 -23.29 20.87 -33.83
CA ILE A 878 -23.62 19.58 -34.45
C ILE A 878 -23.20 19.56 -35.93
N GLU A 879 -23.38 20.68 -36.65
CA GLU A 879 -22.98 20.79 -38.06
C GLU A 879 -21.47 20.58 -38.25
N THR A 880 -20.65 21.20 -37.40
CA THR A 880 -19.19 21.03 -37.45
C THR A 880 -18.78 19.60 -37.12
N LEU A 881 -19.42 18.95 -36.13
CA LEU A 881 -19.17 17.53 -35.85
C LEU A 881 -19.53 16.62 -37.03
N ARG A 882 -20.64 16.91 -37.73
CA ARG A 882 -21.01 16.18 -38.96
C ARG A 882 -19.93 16.37 -40.03
N LYS A 883 -19.49 17.61 -40.28
CA LYS A 883 -18.41 17.92 -41.24
C LYS A 883 -17.12 17.17 -40.90
N GLU A 884 -16.69 17.22 -39.64
CA GLU A 884 -15.49 16.53 -39.15
C GLU A 884 -15.59 15.00 -39.33
N ALA A 885 -16.77 14.40 -39.12
CA ALA A 885 -16.98 12.97 -39.31
C ALA A 885 -16.84 12.49 -40.77
N PHE A 886 -16.84 13.40 -41.75
CA PHE A 886 -16.61 13.12 -43.17
C PHE A 886 -15.19 13.50 -43.65
N ILE A 887 -14.36 14.13 -42.81
CA ILE A 887 -12.96 14.42 -43.17
C ILE A 887 -12.23 13.08 -43.38
N GLY A 888 -11.68 12.89 -44.58
CA GLY A 888 -10.96 11.68 -44.96
C GLY A 888 -11.83 10.50 -45.43
N LYS A 889 -13.15 10.68 -45.54
CA LYS A 889 -14.05 9.69 -46.17
C LYS A 889 -14.24 9.98 -47.66
N GLU A 890 -14.48 8.93 -48.46
CA GLU A 890 -14.68 9.05 -49.91
C GLU A 890 -16.01 9.73 -50.29
N ILE A 891 -16.99 9.68 -49.39
CA ILE A 891 -18.29 10.34 -49.54
C ILE A 891 -18.28 11.68 -48.82
N THR A 892 -18.70 12.74 -49.52
CA THR A 892 -18.89 14.06 -48.90
C THR A 892 -20.18 14.08 -48.07
N GLN A 893 -20.29 15.02 -47.14
CA GLN A 893 -21.49 15.20 -46.34
C GLN A 893 -22.72 15.39 -47.23
N GLU A 894 -22.61 16.22 -48.28
CA GLU A 894 -23.71 16.50 -49.19
C GLU A 894 -24.16 15.25 -49.96
N GLN A 895 -23.21 14.38 -50.34
CA GLN A 895 -23.51 13.11 -50.99
C GLN A 895 -24.22 12.15 -50.03
N TYR A 896 -23.80 12.10 -48.77
CA TYR A 896 -24.46 11.29 -47.74
C TYR A 896 -25.88 11.78 -47.44
N ASP A 897 -26.07 13.09 -47.30
CA ASP A 897 -27.37 13.71 -47.06
C ASP A 897 -28.32 13.47 -48.25
N GLN A 898 -27.81 13.53 -49.48
CA GLN A 898 -28.56 13.14 -50.69
C GLN A 898 -28.95 11.66 -50.66
N LEU A 899 -28.03 10.76 -50.31
CA LEU A 899 -28.30 9.32 -50.17
C LEU A 899 -29.37 9.03 -49.10
N GLN A 900 -29.29 9.69 -47.94
CA GLN A 900 -30.32 9.58 -46.90
C GLN A 900 -31.66 10.17 -47.35
N ALA A 901 -31.65 11.28 -48.08
CA ALA A 901 -32.88 11.90 -48.59
C ALA A 901 -33.58 11.03 -49.63
N LEU A 902 -32.85 10.25 -50.42
CA LEU A 902 -33.43 9.30 -51.39
C LEU A 902 -34.22 8.17 -50.70
N GLY A 903 -33.89 7.82 -49.45
CA GLY A 903 -34.59 6.80 -48.66
C GLY A 903 -35.78 7.32 -47.84
N LYS A 904 -36.03 8.64 -47.81
CA LYS A 904 -37.08 9.27 -46.99
C LYS A 904 -38.28 9.69 -47.85
N THR A 905 -39.48 9.58 -47.31
CA THR A 905 -40.70 10.13 -47.93
C THR A 905 -40.67 11.65 -47.93
N GLU A 906 -41.48 12.30 -48.79
CA GLU A 906 -41.58 13.78 -48.82
C GLU A 906 -42.05 14.37 -47.49
N GLU A 907 -42.84 13.62 -46.72
CA GLU A 907 -43.29 13.99 -45.37
C GLU A 907 -42.13 13.94 -44.37
N GLU A 908 -41.32 12.88 -44.41
CA GLU A 908 -40.11 12.75 -43.59
C GLU A 908 -39.04 13.79 -43.96
N LYS A 909 -38.90 14.15 -45.24
CA LYS A 909 -38.02 15.24 -45.68
C LYS A 909 -38.45 16.58 -45.12
N LYS A 910 -39.76 16.89 -45.15
CA LYS A 910 -40.32 18.12 -44.56
C LYS A 910 -40.16 18.14 -43.04
N ALA A 911 -40.36 17.00 -42.37
CA ALA A 911 -40.15 16.87 -40.94
C ALA A 911 -38.66 17.06 -40.56
N ALA A 912 -37.74 16.44 -41.30
CA ALA A 912 -36.30 16.61 -41.12
C ALA A 912 -35.86 18.06 -41.34
N ALA A 913 -36.34 18.72 -42.40
CA ALA A 913 -36.04 20.12 -42.68
C ALA A 913 -36.62 21.08 -41.61
N LYS A 914 -37.73 20.71 -40.97
CA LYS A 914 -38.30 21.46 -39.83
C LYS A 914 -37.45 21.27 -38.58
N ASN A 915 -36.96 20.05 -38.32
CA ASN A 915 -36.08 19.75 -37.19
C ASN A 915 -34.70 20.41 -37.34
N ASP A 916 -34.07 20.35 -38.51
CA ASP A 916 -32.77 21.02 -38.76
C ASP A 916 -32.85 22.54 -38.58
N ARG A 917 -34.02 23.16 -38.87
CA ARG A 917 -34.25 24.59 -38.61
C ARG A 917 -34.49 24.90 -37.13
N ASN A 918 -35.01 23.95 -36.37
CA ASN A 918 -35.29 24.09 -34.94
C ASN A 918 -34.06 23.79 -34.07
N GLU A 919 -33.07 23.02 -34.55
CA GLU A 919 -31.90 22.63 -33.75
C GLU A 919 -31.00 23.82 -33.31
N GLY A 920 -31.12 25.00 -33.93
CA GLY A 920 -30.62 26.28 -33.38
C GLY A 920 -29.11 26.40 -33.11
N ASP A 921 -28.30 25.39 -33.47
CA ASP A 921 -26.88 25.26 -33.10
C ASP A 921 -25.95 26.06 -34.01
N ASN A 922 -26.21 27.37 -34.13
CA ASN A 922 -25.46 28.28 -34.98
C ASN A 922 -24.14 28.75 -34.34
N SER A 923 -23.29 29.42 -35.12
CA SER A 923 -21.98 29.90 -34.66
C SER A 923 -22.06 30.91 -33.51
N ALA A 924 -23.14 31.71 -33.42
CA ALA A 924 -23.31 32.64 -32.31
C ALA A 924 -23.61 31.91 -31.00
N SER A 925 -24.46 30.87 -31.04
CA SER A 925 -24.73 30.00 -29.89
C SER A 925 -23.45 29.30 -29.42
N VAL A 926 -22.64 28.78 -30.35
CA VAL A 926 -21.33 28.17 -30.02
C VAL A 926 -20.40 29.17 -29.33
N ARG A 927 -20.29 30.40 -29.85
CA ARG A 927 -19.47 31.46 -29.24
C ARG A 927 -19.93 31.79 -27.82
N GLU A 928 -21.24 31.90 -27.61
CA GLU A 928 -21.81 32.15 -26.29
C GLU A 928 -21.49 31.00 -25.32
N ARG A 929 -21.62 29.75 -25.75
CA ARG A 929 -21.22 28.58 -24.96
C ARG A 929 -19.74 28.59 -24.61
N ILE A 930 -18.85 28.89 -25.57
CA ILE A 930 -17.40 28.99 -25.32
C ILE A 930 -17.09 30.08 -24.29
N GLN A 931 -17.76 31.24 -24.37
CA GLN A 931 -17.58 32.31 -23.39
C GLN A 931 -18.02 31.87 -21.98
N LYS A 932 -19.15 31.16 -21.87
CA LYS A 932 -19.62 30.59 -20.59
C LYS A 932 -18.67 29.52 -20.04
N LEU A 933 -18.16 28.63 -20.88
CA LEU A 933 -17.14 27.63 -20.51
C LEU A 933 -15.86 28.30 -19.98
N ALA A 934 -15.39 29.33 -20.66
CA ALA A 934 -14.21 30.10 -20.25
C ALA A 934 -14.42 30.75 -18.87
N ASN A 935 -15.58 31.39 -18.66
CA ASN A 935 -15.93 32.02 -17.39
C ASN A 935 -16.09 31.02 -16.23
N ALA A 936 -16.44 29.77 -16.54
CA ALA A 936 -16.55 28.69 -15.56
C ALA A 936 -15.22 27.97 -15.26
N ASN A 937 -14.08 28.47 -15.75
CA ASN A 937 -12.74 27.87 -15.59
C ASN A 937 -12.55 26.49 -16.26
N VAL A 938 -13.32 26.18 -17.31
CA VAL A 938 -13.11 24.95 -18.11
C VAL A 938 -11.70 24.85 -18.71
N PRO A 939 -11.04 25.93 -19.19
CA PRO A 939 -9.66 25.83 -19.67
C PRO A 939 -8.69 25.30 -18.61
N PHE A 940 -8.85 25.70 -17.35
CA PHE A 940 -8.04 25.20 -16.24
C PHE A 940 -8.32 23.71 -15.96
N ALA A 941 -9.59 23.31 -15.96
CA ALA A 941 -9.98 21.91 -15.85
C ALA A 941 -9.36 21.04 -16.96
N LEU A 942 -9.36 21.50 -18.21
CA LEU A 942 -8.72 20.79 -19.32
C LEU A 942 -7.20 20.64 -19.12
N VAL A 943 -6.52 21.66 -18.59
CA VAL A 943 -5.09 21.55 -18.24
C VAL A 943 -4.87 20.50 -17.15
N LYS A 944 -5.73 20.45 -16.13
CA LYS A 944 -5.65 19.44 -15.07
C LYS A 944 -5.87 18.02 -15.61
N LEU A 945 -6.85 17.85 -16.50
CA LEU A 945 -7.07 16.58 -17.19
C LEU A 945 -5.86 16.18 -18.06
N LEU A 946 -5.19 17.14 -18.70
CA LEU A 946 -3.98 16.89 -19.49
C LEU A 946 -2.80 16.45 -18.61
N GLU A 947 -2.59 17.13 -17.47
CA GLU A 947 -1.53 16.81 -16.51
C GLU A 947 -1.70 15.41 -15.89
N GLY A 948 -2.94 14.99 -15.64
CA GLY A 948 -3.25 13.69 -15.04
C GLY A 948 -3.40 12.52 -16.03
N SER A 949 -3.55 12.79 -17.34
CA SER A 949 -3.85 11.74 -18.32
C SER A 949 -2.61 11.07 -18.90
N SER A 950 -2.55 9.74 -18.77
CA SER A 950 -1.64 8.86 -19.50
C SER A 950 -2.22 8.33 -20.82
N SER A 951 -3.50 8.59 -21.12
CA SER A 951 -4.19 8.08 -22.31
C SER A 951 -4.14 9.07 -23.47
N ASP A 952 -3.59 8.62 -24.61
CA ASP A 952 -3.53 9.40 -25.86
C ASP A 952 -4.93 9.85 -26.34
N ALA A 953 -5.96 9.01 -26.14
CA ALA A 953 -7.33 9.33 -26.54
C ALA A 953 -7.90 10.51 -25.73
N THR A 954 -7.66 10.50 -24.41
CA THR A 954 -8.05 11.58 -23.51
C THR A 954 -7.28 12.86 -23.82
N GLN A 955 -5.96 12.77 -24.03
CA GLN A 955 -5.13 13.91 -24.42
C GLN A 955 -5.62 14.54 -25.72
N THR A 956 -5.96 13.71 -26.72
CA THR A 956 -6.52 14.17 -27.99
C THR A 956 -7.83 14.93 -27.77
N LYS A 957 -8.76 14.40 -26.97
CA LYS A 957 -10.02 15.08 -26.67
C LYS A 957 -9.85 16.39 -25.90
N VAL A 958 -8.89 16.44 -24.98
CA VAL A 958 -8.52 17.67 -24.27
C VAL A 958 -8.00 18.72 -25.26
N LEU A 959 -7.07 18.34 -26.14
CA LEU A 959 -6.49 19.24 -27.14
C LEU A 959 -7.52 19.72 -28.16
N GLU A 960 -8.42 18.86 -28.62
CA GLU A 960 -9.57 19.23 -29.46
C GLU A 960 -10.42 20.32 -28.77
N GLY A 961 -10.80 20.09 -27.51
CA GLY A 961 -11.60 21.02 -26.74
C GLY A 961 -10.90 22.38 -26.53
N MET A 962 -9.60 22.37 -26.21
CA MET A 962 -8.78 23.58 -26.12
C MET A 962 -8.70 24.32 -27.45
N GLY A 963 -8.48 23.60 -28.56
CA GLY A 963 -8.42 24.17 -29.90
C GLY A 963 -9.72 24.86 -30.31
N ARG A 964 -10.86 24.23 -30.01
CA ARG A 964 -12.19 24.84 -30.24
C ARG A 964 -12.38 26.11 -29.45
N MET A 965 -12.07 26.12 -28.15
CA MET A 965 -12.18 27.32 -27.33
C MET A 965 -11.21 28.44 -27.76
N ALA A 966 -10.03 28.09 -28.28
CA ALA A 966 -9.04 29.06 -28.75
C ALA A 966 -9.39 29.72 -30.10
N SER A 967 -10.28 29.10 -30.89
CA SER A 967 -10.72 29.61 -32.20
C SER A 967 -11.62 30.84 -32.10
N GLU A 968 -12.27 31.05 -30.95
CA GLU A 968 -13.04 32.26 -30.68
C GLU A 968 -12.15 33.32 -30.00
N PRO A 969 -12.16 34.58 -30.45
CA PRO A 969 -11.47 35.67 -29.77
C PRO A 969 -12.20 35.97 -28.46
N VAL A 970 -11.92 35.19 -27.42
CA VAL A 970 -12.42 35.44 -26.07
C VAL A 970 -11.83 36.77 -25.62
N VAL A 971 -12.70 37.70 -25.23
CA VAL A 971 -12.31 38.99 -24.66
C VAL A 971 -11.33 38.72 -23.52
N ILE A 972 -10.08 39.16 -23.73
CA ILE A 972 -8.95 39.03 -22.82
C ILE A 972 -9.41 39.32 -21.38
N PHE A 973 -9.27 38.32 -20.50
CA PHE A 973 -9.53 38.45 -19.08
C PHE A 973 -8.84 39.71 -18.53
N SER A 974 -9.64 40.63 -17.97
CA SER A 974 -9.12 41.68 -17.11
C SER A 974 -8.60 40.99 -15.85
N ALA A 975 -7.28 40.89 -15.72
CA ALA A 975 -6.60 40.43 -14.52
C ALA A 975 -6.80 41.42 -13.34
N LYS A 976 -8.02 41.52 -12.84
CA LYS A 976 -8.40 42.33 -11.67
C LYS A 976 -9.32 41.51 -10.76
N SER A 977 -8.76 40.47 -10.12
CA SER A 977 -9.14 39.99 -8.77
C SER A 977 -8.73 38.52 -8.58
N VAL A 978 -7.44 38.25 -8.37
CA VAL A 978 -7.00 37.11 -7.55
C VAL A 978 -5.75 37.61 -6.81
N GLU A 979 -5.99 38.17 -5.63
CA GLU A 979 -5.03 38.27 -4.52
C GLU A 979 -5.55 37.34 -3.42
#